data_AF-A0A7X6SGC4-F1
#
_entry.id   AF-A0A7X6SGC4-F1
#
_cell.length_a   1.000
_cell.length_b   1.000
_cell.length_c   1.000
_cell.angle_alpha   90.00
_cell.angle_beta   90.00
_cell.angle_gamma   90.00
#
_symmetry.space_group_name_H-M   'P 1'
#
loop_
_entity.id
_entity.type
_entity.pdbx_description
1 polymer ?
#
loop_
_entity_poly.entity_id
_entity_poly.type
_entity_poly.pdbx_seq_one_letter_code
_entity_poly.pdbx_strand_id
1 'polypeptide(L)'
;MFRLPTDQASVPFTLAGLLDWASLVPSLAPGALPPGTTRGPAPRAPGVEDTFIEFPYRLLISPVGEIGWVHPIEPITRDGRTELWHTKAVSTHTEPANPNPGPVPIRALYVRPGTDLKNSFPWSMTSEELRDLVTLTSDFSNKPRPPGNEIAVPMRWRVKVDQLKKAGKLDIPPPATLEGRQVVLTSLGASMDLRGSFAFPRDDQDPGELKEVGITVPNLLRYVHVAGLGRDQHVEVVKRGFVDTGHRAVLFRVTHREYEPEVLGKRVGLDGPYGVFGTIGYLRQYEQIIITQPTLHYEAFRGGYPHDGREMPLRSIEFTTLVSPELAASNSKNAFWLRDEQGDVAFDFVATDWRGRRISSSRPLMFIPYEAVGNVDKVEEEFNKGPARRRTAPLYGQTFALADPSQTNPDSTSGPVESLTLSVSRRKPGGRLPDDYLPSWVIHLALAQITLEPLQRLTGSGEVHRVELAAKYLDHGLDPAGNPTGAFVRLKDGAAKVEMGARDGGGLSAPAMALDTISAHAGLTSSKLAAGLTSKDLSDLFGDMKLFGTVPLTKLLGQIPSATAELFAKAGRSDEELDALANDPSERLEIPILRCRVLRDSNHRPIATITRFLWKPVLATSAINLKPAFDLGNATFLLDVLSTTPLD
;
A
#
# COMPACT_ATOMS: atom_id res chain seq x y z
N MET A 1 17.76 -44.83 -2.44
CA MET A 1 17.64 -46.31 -2.37
C MET A 1 17.44 -46.81 -3.79
N PHE A 2 18.20 -47.78 -4.25
CA PHE A 2 18.09 -48.26 -5.63
C PHE A 2 17.63 -49.72 -5.69
N ARG A 3 16.84 -50.04 -6.71
CA ARG A 3 16.43 -51.40 -7.07
C ARG A 3 17.31 -51.90 -8.21
N LEU A 4 17.54 -53.21 -8.23
CA LEU A 4 18.17 -53.85 -9.38
C LEU A 4 17.18 -53.88 -10.56
N PRO A 5 17.67 -53.66 -11.80
CA PRO A 5 16.93 -54.01 -13.00
C PRO A 5 16.45 -55.46 -12.99
N THR A 6 15.36 -55.76 -13.69
CA THR A 6 14.75 -57.10 -13.70
C THR A 6 15.67 -58.20 -14.25
N ASP A 7 16.67 -57.83 -15.04
CA ASP A 7 17.69 -58.70 -15.64
C ASP A 7 18.96 -58.83 -14.80
N GLN A 8 19.05 -58.16 -13.64
CA GLN A 8 20.21 -58.22 -12.75
C GLN A 8 19.83 -58.82 -11.38
N ALA A 9 20.45 -59.94 -11.03
CA ALA A 9 20.18 -60.65 -9.76
C ALA A 9 21.04 -60.16 -8.57
N SER A 10 22.17 -59.50 -8.84
CA SER A 10 23.10 -59.03 -7.80
C SER A 10 23.98 -57.88 -8.27
N VAL A 11 24.51 -57.10 -7.32
CA VAL A 11 25.56 -56.12 -7.56
C VAL A 11 26.91 -56.75 -7.19
N PRO A 12 27.94 -56.70 -8.05
CA PRO A 12 29.28 -57.13 -7.69
C PRO A 12 29.78 -56.37 -6.46
N PHE A 13 30.25 -57.07 -5.43
CA PHE A 13 30.79 -56.45 -4.21
C PHE A 13 32.22 -55.91 -4.46
N THR A 14 32.30 -54.90 -5.32
CA THR A 14 33.50 -54.15 -5.71
C THR A 14 33.18 -52.66 -5.68
N LEU A 15 34.19 -51.79 -5.54
CA LEU A 15 33.95 -50.34 -5.54
C LEU A 15 33.25 -49.88 -6.84
N ALA A 16 33.70 -50.36 -8.00
CA ALA A 16 33.08 -50.06 -9.28
C ALA A 16 31.61 -50.52 -9.34
N GLY A 17 31.31 -51.73 -8.89
CA GLY A 17 29.94 -52.26 -8.85
C GLY A 17 29.02 -51.52 -7.86
N LEU A 18 29.53 -51.16 -6.67
CA LEU A 18 28.77 -50.40 -5.67
C LEU A 18 28.54 -48.94 -6.07
N LEU A 19 29.47 -48.37 -6.83
CA LEU A 19 29.35 -47.01 -7.30
C LEU A 19 28.49 -46.91 -8.54
N ASP A 20 28.43 -47.90 -9.44
CA ASP A 20 27.65 -47.86 -10.69
C ASP A 20 26.12 -47.72 -10.52
N TRP A 21 25.68 -46.56 -10.04
CA TRP A 21 24.28 -46.21 -9.88
C TRP A 21 23.59 -46.00 -11.22
N ALA A 22 24.37 -45.90 -12.30
CA ALA A 22 23.84 -45.80 -13.64
C ALA A 22 23.25 -47.14 -14.14
N SER A 23 23.62 -48.27 -13.55
CA SER A 23 22.95 -49.55 -13.83
C SER A 23 21.77 -49.82 -12.90
N LEU A 24 21.43 -48.90 -11.98
CA LEU A 24 20.41 -49.13 -10.96
C LEU A 24 19.18 -48.24 -11.15
N VAL A 25 18.01 -48.72 -10.71
CA VAL A 25 16.74 -47.98 -10.81
C VAL A 25 16.44 -47.30 -9.47
N PRO A 26 16.32 -45.96 -9.39
CA PRO A 26 15.99 -45.31 -8.13
C PRO A 26 14.58 -45.72 -7.66
N SER A 27 14.47 -46.17 -6.41
CA SER A 27 13.18 -46.39 -5.74
C SER A 27 12.64 -45.03 -5.32
N LEU A 28 11.89 -44.35 -6.19
CA LEU A 28 11.39 -43.00 -5.93
C LEU A 28 10.31 -43.00 -4.84
N ALA A 29 10.32 -41.96 -4.01
CA ALA A 29 9.31 -41.79 -2.97
C ALA A 29 7.90 -41.62 -3.60
N PRO A 30 6.83 -42.08 -2.94
CA PRO A 30 5.46 -42.00 -3.49
C PRO A 30 4.97 -40.59 -3.86
N GLY A 31 5.55 -39.54 -3.28
CA GLY A 31 5.24 -38.14 -3.61
C GLY A 31 6.06 -37.57 -4.78
N ALA A 32 7.11 -38.26 -5.24
CA ALA A 32 7.99 -37.87 -6.34
C ALA A 32 7.36 -38.15 -7.71
N LEU A 33 6.15 -37.63 -7.94
CA LEU A 33 5.34 -37.89 -9.14
C LEU A 33 5.73 -36.97 -10.31
N PRO A 34 5.75 -37.44 -11.57
CA PRO A 34 6.18 -36.67 -12.75
C PRO A 34 5.58 -35.25 -12.86
N PRO A 35 6.28 -34.30 -13.52
CA PRO A 35 5.69 -33.02 -13.91
C PRO A 35 4.34 -33.21 -14.64
N GLY A 36 3.39 -32.32 -14.41
CA GLY A 36 2.04 -32.42 -15.00
C GLY A 36 1.08 -33.39 -14.29
N THR A 37 1.53 -34.13 -13.27
CA THR A 37 0.66 -34.99 -12.46
C THR A 37 -0.41 -34.16 -11.73
N THR A 38 -1.68 -34.58 -11.79
CA THR A 38 -2.80 -33.85 -11.18
C THR A 38 -3.41 -34.54 -9.96
N ARG A 39 -3.00 -35.79 -9.68
CA ARG A 39 -3.47 -36.59 -8.54
C ARG A 39 -2.30 -37.31 -7.88
N GLY A 40 -2.29 -37.33 -6.56
CA GLY A 40 -1.21 -37.93 -5.79
C GLY A 40 -1.52 -37.96 -4.29
N PRO A 41 -0.61 -38.48 -3.47
CA PRO A 41 -0.78 -38.56 -2.03
C PRO A 41 -0.63 -37.19 -1.35
N ALA A 42 -1.03 -37.12 -0.08
CA ALA A 42 -0.61 -36.04 0.81
C ALA A 42 0.90 -36.16 1.11
N PRO A 43 1.58 -35.05 1.45
CA PRO A 43 2.99 -35.09 1.85
C PRO A 43 3.21 -36.02 3.04
N ARG A 44 4.22 -36.86 2.95
CA ARG A 44 4.63 -37.77 4.03
C ARG A 44 6.13 -37.95 4.03
N ALA A 45 6.68 -38.29 5.18
CA ALA A 45 8.09 -38.68 5.28
C ALA A 45 8.37 -39.86 4.33
N PRO A 46 9.47 -39.82 3.55
CA PRO A 46 9.94 -40.97 2.79
C PRO A 46 10.19 -42.17 3.72
N GLY A 47 9.84 -43.36 3.24
CA GLY A 47 10.14 -44.62 3.92
C GLY A 47 11.62 -45.00 3.79
N VAL A 48 12.01 -46.06 4.50
CA VAL A 48 13.39 -46.60 4.47
C VAL A 48 13.80 -47.12 3.09
N GLU A 49 12.82 -47.45 2.24
CA GLU A 49 13.01 -47.92 0.87
C GLU A 49 12.95 -46.82 -0.18
N ASP A 50 12.74 -45.56 0.22
CA ASP A 50 12.58 -44.45 -0.71
C ASP A 50 13.91 -43.72 -0.97
N THR A 51 14.08 -43.18 -2.16
CA THR A 51 15.19 -42.31 -2.54
C THR A 51 14.83 -40.87 -2.22
N PHE A 52 15.61 -40.27 -1.33
CA PHE A 52 15.50 -38.86 -1.01
C PHE A 52 16.88 -38.30 -0.66
N ILE A 53 16.97 -36.97 -0.72
CA ILE A 53 18.13 -36.19 -0.32
C ILE A 53 17.63 -35.20 0.73
N GLU A 54 18.39 -35.00 1.80
CA GLU A 54 18.12 -33.92 2.75
C GLU A 54 18.86 -32.67 2.27
N PHE A 55 18.14 -31.75 1.63
CA PHE A 55 18.65 -30.46 1.17
C PHE A 55 17.51 -29.44 0.94
N PRO A 56 17.61 -28.21 1.48
CA PRO A 56 18.52 -27.80 2.54
C PRO A 56 18.26 -28.55 3.85
N TYR A 57 18.99 -28.21 4.92
CA TYR A 57 18.84 -28.83 6.22
C TYR A 57 17.36 -29.00 6.61
N ARG A 58 16.96 -30.23 6.97
CA ARG A 58 15.58 -30.66 7.32
C ARG A 58 14.56 -30.72 6.18
N LEU A 59 14.87 -30.30 4.96
CA LEU A 59 13.99 -30.50 3.81
C LEU A 59 14.36 -31.80 3.10
N LEU A 60 13.43 -32.76 3.06
CA LEU A 60 13.61 -33.99 2.30
C LEU A 60 13.07 -33.78 0.90
N ILE A 61 13.96 -33.81 -0.09
CA ILE A 61 13.65 -33.66 -1.50
C ILE A 61 13.85 -34.99 -2.23
N SER A 62 13.22 -35.17 -3.38
CA SER A 62 13.46 -36.32 -4.25
C SER A 62 13.38 -35.88 -5.71
N PRO A 63 14.29 -36.39 -6.56
CA PRO A 63 14.20 -36.19 -8.00
C PRO A 63 12.95 -36.88 -8.56
N VAL A 64 12.48 -36.43 -9.72
CA VAL A 64 11.18 -36.83 -10.26
C VAL A 64 11.34 -37.38 -11.68
N GLY A 65 10.64 -38.47 -11.98
CA GLY A 65 10.64 -39.05 -13.34
C GLY A 65 11.90 -39.87 -13.63
N GLU A 66 12.21 -40.03 -14.93
CA GLU A 66 13.39 -40.76 -15.39
C GLU A 66 14.65 -39.94 -15.15
N ILE A 67 15.31 -40.18 -14.02
CA ILE A 67 16.53 -39.50 -13.61
C ILE A 67 17.70 -40.48 -13.57
N GLY A 68 18.82 -40.07 -14.15
CA GLY A 68 20.08 -40.81 -14.11
C GLY A 68 21.05 -40.20 -13.11
N TRP A 69 22.02 -41.01 -12.69
CA TRP A 69 23.15 -40.58 -11.87
C TRP A 69 24.45 -40.88 -12.61
N VAL A 70 25.34 -39.89 -12.70
CA VAL A 70 26.64 -40.02 -13.37
C VAL A 70 27.75 -39.76 -12.37
N HIS A 71 28.69 -40.68 -12.28
CA HIS A 71 29.86 -40.59 -11.40
C HIS A 71 31.04 -41.37 -11.98
N PRO A 72 32.28 -40.99 -11.63
CA PRO A 72 33.46 -41.80 -11.90
C PRO A 72 33.41 -43.11 -11.11
N ILE A 73 33.66 -44.24 -11.78
CA ILE A 73 33.77 -45.57 -11.15
C ILE A 73 35.21 -45.88 -10.67
N GLU A 74 36.17 -45.03 -11.02
CA GLU A 74 37.55 -45.08 -10.56
C GLU A 74 37.90 -43.84 -9.71
N PRO A 75 38.72 -43.98 -8.65
CA PRO A 75 39.14 -42.86 -7.84
C PRO A 75 39.87 -41.78 -8.66
N ILE A 76 39.42 -40.53 -8.55
CA ILE A 76 40.08 -39.40 -9.20
C ILE A 76 41.04 -38.75 -8.22
N THR A 77 42.32 -38.62 -8.62
CA THR A 77 43.32 -37.88 -7.86
C THR A 77 43.68 -36.57 -8.56
N ARG A 78 43.58 -35.46 -7.84
CA ARG A 78 44.01 -34.12 -8.27
C ARG A 78 44.77 -33.44 -7.14
N ASP A 79 45.91 -32.83 -7.45
CA ASP A 79 46.74 -32.07 -6.51
C ASP A 79 47.03 -32.83 -5.19
N GLY A 80 47.33 -34.13 -5.29
CA GLY A 80 47.61 -35.00 -4.14
C GLY A 80 46.39 -35.34 -3.27
N ARG A 81 45.17 -34.98 -3.69
CA ARG A 81 43.91 -35.34 -3.03
C ARG A 81 43.14 -36.32 -3.90
N THR A 82 42.73 -37.44 -3.30
CA THR A 82 41.89 -38.43 -3.96
C THR A 82 40.45 -38.24 -3.52
N GLU A 83 39.57 -38.07 -4.49
CA GLU A 83 38.13 -38.04 -4.26
C GLU A 83 37.62 -39.41 -3.84
N LEU A 84 36.77 -39.46 -2.80
CA LEU A 84 36.10 -40.69 -2.38
C LEU A 84 35.00 -41.08 -3.36
N TRP A 85 34.07 -40.15 -3.60
CA TRP A 85 33.02 -40.26 -4.61
C TRP A 85 32.37 -38.88 -4.81
N HIS A 86 31.90 -38.63 -6.02
CA HIS A 86 30.81 -37.69 -6.28
C HIS A 86 29.83 -38.34 -7.24
N THR A 87 28.63 -37.80 -7.32
CA THR A 87 27.67 -38.14 -8.37
C THR A 87 26.88 -36.90 -8.79
N LYS A 88 26.45 -36.85 -10.04
CA LYS A 88 25.64 -35.78 -10.60
C LYS A 88 24.33 -36.35 -11.11
N ALA A 89 23.20 -35.76 -10.72
CA ALA A 89 21.92 -36.12 -11.31
C ALA A 89 21.79 -35.53 -12.72
N VAL A 90 21.22 -36.30 -13.65
CA VAL A 90 21.01 -35.92 -15.06
C VAL A 90 19.60 -36.28 -15.52
N SER A 91 19.05 -35.52 -16.47
CA SER A 91 17.64 -35.61 -16.90
C SER A 91 17.31 -36.79 -17.81
N THR A 92 18.28 -37.63 -18.22
CA THR A 92 18.06 -38.91 -18.92
C THR A 92 19.29 -39.80 -18.78
N HIS A 93 19.07 -41.12 -18.85
CA HIS A 93 20.10 -42.14 -18.65
C HIS A 93 21.13 -42.24 -19.80
N THR A 94 20.80 -41.69 -20.97
CA THR A 94 21.48 -41.94 -22.26
C THR A 94 22.49 -40.87 -22.66
N GLU A 95 22.69 -39.81 -21.87
CA GLU A 95 23.69 -38.77 -22.18
C GLU A 95 24.75 -38.60 -21.09
N PRO A 96 25.57 -39.64 -20.79
CA PRO A 96 26.71 -39.50 -19.87
C PRO A 96 27.78 -38.53 -20.38
N ALA A 97 27.74 -38.15 -21.67
CA ALA A 97 28.72 -37.29 -22.33
C ALA A 97 28.24 -35.84 -22.59
N ASN A 98 27.02 -35.46 -22.20
CA ASN A 98 26.57 -34.08 -22.39
C ASN A 98 27.16 -33.17 -21.30
N PRO A 99 28.01 -32.19 -21.65
CA PRO A 99 28.60 -31.28 -20.66
C PRO A 99 27.55 -30.36 -20.00
N ASN A 100 26.39 -30.16 -20.63
CA ASN A 100 25.27 -29.34 -20.15
C ASN A 100 23.96 -30.13 -20.13
N PRO A 101 23.78 -31.09 -19.21
CA PRO A 101 22.48 -31.75 -19.02
C PRO A 101 21.43 -30.71 -18.63
N GLY A 102 20.19 -30.89 -19.10
CA GLY A 102 19.05 -30.07 -18.71
C GLY A 102 18.76 -30.14 -17.20
N PRO A 103 17.95 -29.22 -16.66
CA PRO A 103 17.61 -29.21 -15.23
C PRO A 103 16.88 -30.50 -14.83
N VAL A 104 17.19 -31.01 -13.66
CA VAL A 104 16.53 -32.18 -13.05
C VAL A 104 15.30 -31.70 -12.28
N PRO A 105 14.09 -32.20 -12.60
CA PRO A 105 12.91 -31.87 -11.83
C PRO A 105 12.97 -32.51 -10.44
N ILE A 106 12.71 -31.71 -9.41
CA ILE A 106 12.79 -32.10 -7.99
C ILE A 106 11.49 -31.73 -7.29
N ARG A 107 11.09 -32.51 -6.28
CA ARG A 107 9.99 -32.17 -5.37
C ARG A 107 10.46 -32.17 -3.92
N ALA A 108 9.96 -31.23 -3.13
CA ALA A 108 10.14 -31.22 -1.68
C ALA A 108 9.03 -32.03 -1.02
N LEU A 109 9.39 -33.18 -0.45
CA LEU A 109 8.44 -34.19 0.00
C LEU A 109 7.98 -33.97 1.43
N TYR A 110 8.90 -33.54 2.30
CA TYR A 110 8.66 -33.50 3.73
C TYR A 110 9.64 -32.59 4.46
N VAL A 111 9.17 -31.93 5.52
CA VAL A 111 10.04 -31.19 6.44
C VAL A 111 10.21 -32.03 7.71
N ARG A 112 11.46 -32.39 8.04
CA ARG A 112 11.75 -33.12 9.28
C ARG A 112 11.29 -32.28 10.48
N PRO A 113 10.54 -32.86 11.44
CA PRO A 113 10.24 -32.19 12.70
C PRO A 113 11.54 -31.82 13.42
N GLY A 114 11.51 -30.75 14.19
CA GLY A 114 12.63 -30.34 14.99
C GLY A 114 12.09 -29.87 16.31
N THR A 115 12.89 -30.03 17.35
CA THR A 115 12.71 -29.21 18.53
C THR A 115 12.95 -27.78 18.07
N ASP A 116 11.96 -26.90 18.28
CA ASP A 116 12.20 -25.46 18.29
C ASP A 116 13.15 -25.20 19.47
N LEU A 117 14.42 -25.54 19.30
CA LEU A 117 15.46 -24.99 20.15
C LEU A 117 15.31 -23.49 19.97
N LYS A 118 15.06 -22.78 21.07
CA LYS A 118 15.09 -21.32 21.19
C LYS A 118 16.48 -20.80 20.77
N ASN A 119 16.85 -20.97 19.50
CA ASN A 119 18.21 -20.81 19.04
C ASN A 119 18.31 -19.56 18.19
N SER A 120 19.12 -18.66 18.72
CA SER A 120 19.56 -17.35 18.24
C SER A 120 20.35 -17.38 16.92
N PHE A 121 20.12 -18.35 16.02
CA PHE A 121 20.80 -18.43 14.72
C PHE A 121 19.80 -18.24 13.58
N PRO A 122 19.89 -17.15 12.78
CA PRO A 122 19.03 -16.95 11.62
C PRO A 122 19.44 -17.92 10.50
N TRP A 123 18.64 -18.97 10.30
CA TRP A 123 18.76 -19.86 9.15
C TRP A 123 18.36 -19.14 7.87
N SER A 124 18.94 -19.51 6.72
CA SER A 124 18.59 -18.94 5.41
C SER A 124 17.10 -19.09 5.05
N MET A 125 16.46 -20.14 5.60
CA MET A 125 15.02 -20.40 5.48
C MET A 125 14.38 -20.71 6.83
N THR A 126 13.15 -20.25 6.99
CA THR A 126 12.30 -20.55 8.14
C THR A 126 11.55 -21.87 7.98
N SER A 127 11.14 -22.48 9.09
CA SER A 127 10.30 -23.69 9.08
C SER A 127 8.99 -23.53 8.30
N GLU A 128 8.46 -22.32 8.22
CA GLU A 128 7.24 -22.01 7.46
C GLU A 128 7.49 -22.04 5.96
N GLU A 129 8.58 -21.42 5.49
CA GLU A 129 8.96 -21.44 4.08
C GLU A 129 9.30 -22.85 3.58
N LEU A 130 9.91 -23.69 4.43
CA LEU A 130 10.13 -25.09 4.10
C LEU A 130 8.80 -25.86 3.93
N ARG A 131 7.78 -25.56 4.74
CA ARG A 131 6.45 -26.17 4.60
C ARG A 131 5.73 -25.66 3.35
N ASP A 132 5.85 -24.37 3.05
CA ASP A 132 5.34 -23.80 1.81
C ASP A 132 5.90 -24.53 0.59
N LEU A 133 7.21 -24.80 0.55
CA LEU A 133 7.83 -25.61 -0.51
C LEU A 133 7.21 -27.01 -0.61
N VAL A 134 6.98 -27.69 0.52
CA VAL A 134 6.34 -29.01 0.51
C VAL A 134 4.91 -28.94 -0.02
N THR A 135 4.11 -27.96 0.42
CA THR A 135 2.75 -27.75 -0.08
C THR A 135 2.75 -27.46 -1.57
N LEU A 136 3.60 -26.52 -2.02
CA LEU A 136 3.67 -26.06 -3.40
C LEU A 136 4.24 -27.10 -4.37
N THR A 137 5.05 -28.05 -3.87
CA THR A 137 5.76 -29.00 -4.74
C THR A 137 5.31 -30.45 -4.60
N SER A 138 4.63 -30.84 -3.52
CA SER A 138 4.26 -32.25 -3.30
C SER A 138 2.87 -32.49 -2.70
N ASP A 139 2.12 -31.46 -2.32
CA ASP A 139 0.78 -31.66 -1.74
C ASP A 139 -0.32 -31.75 -2.79
N PHE A 140 -0.46 -32.93 -3.39
CA PHE A 140 -1.57 -33.24 -4.31
C PHE A 140 -2.92 -33.38 -3.61
N SER A 141 -2.92 -33.31 -2.27
CA SER A 141 -4.08 -33.48 -1.42
C SER A 141 -4.68 -32.14 -0.98
N ASN A 142 -4.01 -31.00 -1.26
CA ASN A 142 -4.46 -29.64 -0.95
C ASN A 142 -5.71 -29.28 -1.76
N LYS A 143 -6.86 -29.74 -1.27
CA LYS A 143 -8.18 -29.64 -1.90
C LYS A 143 -9.18 -29.30 -0.81
N PRO A 144 -10.36 -28.74 -1.17
CA PRO A 144 -11.31 -28.28 -0.18
C PRO A 144 -11.69 -29.42 0.78
N ARG A 145 -11.57 -29.16 2.08
CA ARG A 145 -11.93 -30.10 3.15
C ARG A 145 -12.81 -29.40 4.17
N PRO A 146 -13.88 -30.06 4.65
CA PRO A 146 -14.68 -29.49 5.73
C PRO A 146 -13.83 -29.33 7.00
N PRO A 147 -14.14 -28.34 7.85
CA PRO A 147 -13.48 -28.19 9.14
C PRO A 147 -13.76 -29.42 10.02
N GLY A 148 -12.70 -29.95 10.66
CA GLY A 148 -12.80 -31.08 11.59
C GLY A 148 -13.06 -32.45 10.95
N ASN A 149 -13.25 -33.46 11.80
CA ASN A 149 -13.63 -34.82 11.41
C ASN A 149 -15.16 -35.01 11.52
N GLU A 150 -15.94 -34.03 11.07
CA GLU A 150 -17.39 -34.06 11.23
C GLU A 150 -18.03 -35.15 10.35
N ILE A 151 -18.94 -35.93 10.95
CA ILE A 151 -19.69 -37.02 10.28
C ILE A 151 -20.61 -36.46 9.18
N ALA A 152 -21.09 -35.22 9.35
CA ALA A 152 -21.92 -34.51 8.38
C ALA A 152 -21.21 -33.23 7.91
N VAL A 153 -21.13 -33.03 6.59
CA VAL A 153 -20.51 -31.83 6.01
C VAL A 153 -21.39 -30.60 6.27
N PRO A 154 -20.90 -29.54 6.93
CA PRO A 154 -21.68 -28.32 7.19
C PRO A 154 -22.24 -27.70 5.92
N MET A 155 -23.53 -27.35 5.93
CA MET A 155 -24.18 -26.67 4.80
C MET A 155 -23.49 -25.34 4.45
N ARG A 156 -23.05 -24.58 5.46
CA ARG A 156 -22.32 -23.32 5.26
C ARG A 156 -21.03 -23.53 4.46
N TRP A 157 -20.25 -24.56 4.78
CA TRP A 157 -19.05 -24.93 4.02
C TRP A 157 -19.38 -25.30 2.58
N ARG A 158 -20.43 -26.11 2.35
CA ARG A 158 -20.87 -26.49 0.99
C ARG A 158 -21.23 -25.26 0.16
N VAL A 159 -21.95 -24.31 0.74
CA VAL A 159 -22.32 -23.05 0.10
C VAL A 159 -21.08 -22.23 -0.25
N LYS A 160 -20.12 -22.10 0.68
CA LYS A 160 -18.87 -21.35 0.44
C LYS A 160 -18.04 -21.97 -0.69
N VAL A 161 -17.88 -23.30 -0.70
CA VAL A 161 -17.19 -24.01 -1.78
C VAL A 161 -17.85 -23.77 -3.13
N ASP A 162 -19.18 -23.88 -3.20
CA ASP A 162 -19.94 -23.62 -4.43
C ASP A 162 -19.80 -22.17 -4.91
N GLN A 163 -19.84 -21.20 -3.99
CA GLN A 163 -19.60 -19.78 -4.27
C GLN A 163 -18.22 -19.54 -4.86
N LEU A 164 -17.15 -20.05 -4.21
CA LEU A 164 -15.77 -19.87 -4.69
C LEU A 164 -15.53 -20.56 -6.04
N LYS A 165 -16.14 -21.73 -6.28
CA LYS A 165 -16.07 -22.42 -7.57
C LYS A 165 -16.74 -21.61 -8.68
N LYS A 166 -17.96 -21.11 -8.44
CA LYS A 166 -18.70 -20.29 -9.41
C LYS A 166 -17.98 -18.98 -9.73
N ALA A 167 -17.30 -18.40 -8.74
CA ALA A 167 -16.47 -17.22 -8.92
C ALA A 167 -15.10 -17.50 -9.57
N GLY A 168 -14.76 -18.77 -9.84
CA GLY A 168 -13.44 -19.15 -10.38
C GLY A 168 -12.28 -18.96 -9.40
N LYS A 169 -12.56 -18.70 -8.10
CA LYS A 169 -11.57 -18.45 -7.05
C LYS A 169 -11.08 -19.71 -6.34
N LEU A 170 -11.66 -20.87 -6.64
CA LEU A 170 -11.23 -22.17 -6.13
C LEU A 170 -10.46 -22.98 -7.18
N ASP A 171 -9.49 -22.33 -7.82
CA ASP A 171 -8.57 -22.94 -8.77
C ASP A 171 -7.22 -23.20 -8.08
N ILE A 172 -6.90 -24.46 -7.87
CA ILE A 172 -5.68 -24.90 -7.20
C ILE A 172 -4.88 -25.69 -8.22
N PRO A 173 -3.79 -25.12 -8.78
CA PRO A 173 -3.00 -25.82 -9.76
C PRO A 173 -2.34 -27.05 -9.11
N PRO A 174 -2.01 -28.08 -9.91
CA PRO A 174 -1.20 -29.19 -9.42
C PRO A 174 0.14 -28.68 -8.85
N PRO A 175 0.71 -29.33 -7.83
CA PRO A 175 2.00 -28.93 -7.27
C PRO A 175 3.09 -28.87 -8.34
N ALA A 176 3.83 -27.76 -8.35
CA ALA A 176 4.93 -27.53 -9.29
C ALA A 176 6.15 -28.41 -8.95
N THR A 177 7.10 -28.51 -9.88
CA THR A 177 8.42 -29.07 -9.60
C THR A 177 9.43 -27.94 -9.43
N LEU A 178 10.45 -28.17 -8.61
CA LEU A 178 11.64 -27.36 -8.55
C LEU A 178 12.59 -27.75 -9.70
N GLU A 179 13.35 -26.79 -10.20
CA GLU A 179 14.40 -27.00 -11.20
C GLU A 179 15.75 -27.15 -10.50
N GLY A 180 16.37 -28.33 -10.59
CA GLY A 180 17.73 -28.59 -10.14
C GLY A 180 18.73 -28.47 -11.29
N ARG A 181 19.40 -27.32 -11.46
CA ARG A 181 20.34 -27.09 -12.58
C ARG A 181 21.70 -27.74 -12.38
N GLN A 182 22.14 -27.83 -11.13
CA GLN A 182 23.34 -28.53 -10.72
C GLN A 182 22.97 -29.31 -9.47
N VAL A 183 22.98 -30.64 -9.53
CA VAL A 183 22.62 -31.51 -8.40
C VAL A 183 23.75 -32.50 -8.25
N VAL A 184 24.73 -32.14 -7.43
CA VAL A 184 25.93 -32.94 -7.20
C VAL A 184 25.98 -33.36 -5.74
N LEU A 185 26.18 -34.65 -5.49
CA LEU A 185 26.38 -35.18 -4.14
C LEU A 185 27.81 -35.66 -4.00
N THR A 186 28.41 -35.40 -2.84
CA THR A 186 29.76 -35.81 -2.50
C THR A 186 29.79 -36.29 -1.05
N SER A 187 30.90 -36.89 -0.63
CA SER A 187 31.12 -37.22 0.79
C SER A 187 31.12 -36.00 1.73
N LEU A 188 31.34 -34.78 1.20
CA LEU A 188 31.35 -33.55 2.00
C LEU A 188 29.97 -32.86 2.06
N GLY A 189 29.02 -33.27 1.22
CA GLY A 189 27.69 -32.69 1.15
C GLY A 189 27.22 -32.41 -0.28
N ALA A 190 25.99 -31.88 -0.38
CA ALA A 190 25.36 -31.57 -1.65
C ALA A 190 25.78 -30.20 -2.19
N SER A 191 26.08 -30.13 -3.48
CA SER A 191 26.18 -28.87 -4.23
C SER A 191 24.97 -28.76 -5.14
N MET A 192 24.11 -27.77 -4.87
CA MET A 192 22.82 -27.63 -5.54
C MET A 192 22.59 -26.20 -6.04
N ASP A 193 22.02 -26.05 -7.25
CA ASP A 193 21.28 -24.85 -7.71
C ASP A 193 19.82 -25.28 -7.93
N LEU A 194 18.98 -24.94 -6.96
CA LEU A 194 17.57 -25.32 -6.89
C LEU A 194 16.69 -24.07 -7.03
N ARG A 195 15.70 -24.10 -7.93
CA ARG A 195 14.81 -22.96 -8.19
C ARG A 195 13.35 -23.36 -8.21
N GLY A 196 12.48 -22.49 -7.73
CA GLY A 196 11.03 -22.67 -7.77
C GLY A 196 10.30 -21.34 -7.99
N SER A 197 9.26 -21.36 -8.83
CA SER A 197 8.38 -20.23 -9.10
C SER A 197 6.93 -20.73 -9.08
N PHE A 198 6.07 -20.05 -8.33
CA PHE A 198 4.77 -20.60 -7.96
C PHE A 198 3.62 -19.66 -8.33
N ALA A 199 2.64 -20.18 -9.09
CA ALA A 199 1.45 -19.43 -9.48
C ALA A 199 0.33 -19.46 -8.43
N PHE A 200 0.43 -20.36 -7.44
CA PHE A 200 -0.54 -20.47 -6.35
C PHE A 200 0.00 -19.83 -5.06
N PRO A 201 -0.84 -19.11 -4.30
CA PRO A 201 -2.16 -18.61 -4.69
C PRO A 201 -2.08 -17.58 -5.83
N ARG A 202 -3.16 -17.45 -6.59
CA ARG A 202 -3.34 -16.38 -7.56
C ARG A 202 -3.67 -15.07 -6.85
N ASP A 203 -3.44 -13.96 -7.55
CA ASP A 203 -3.61 -12.61 -6.99
C ASP A 203 -5.07 -12.25 -6.62
N ASP A 204 -6.06 -13.02 -7.10
CA ASP A 204 -7.50 -12.81 -6.86
C ASP A 204 -8.09 -13.75 -5.79
N GLN A 205 -7.27 -14.59 -5.17
CA GLN A 205 -7.70 -15.57 -4.16
C GLN A 205 -7.47 -15.01 -2.75
N ASP A 206 -8.51 -14.88 -1.94
CA ASP A 206 -8.34 -14.43 -0.56
C ASP A 206 -7.83 -15.57 0.34
N PRO A 207 -6.75 -15.37 1.11
CA PRO A 207 -6.19 -16.42 1.97
C PRO A 207 -7.12 -16.86 3.09
N GLY A 208 -7.96 -15.97 3.61
CA GLY A 208 -8.97 -16.29 4.62
C GLY A 208 -10.08 -17.17 4.05
N GLU A 209 -10.59 -16.85 2.87
CA GLU A 209 -11.61 -17.64 2.18
C GLU A 209 -11.12 -19.04 1.83
N LEU A 210 -9.88 -19.18 1.36
CA LEU A 210 -9.27 -20.47 1.07
C LEU A 210 -9.09 -21.30 2.36
N LYS A 211 -8.61 -20.69 3.44
CA LYS A 211 -8.48 -21.36 4.76
C LYS A 211 -9.83 -21.82 5.30
N GLU A 212 -10.90 -21.03 5.11
CA GLU A 212 -12.26 -21.39 5.53
C GLU A 212 -12.76 -22.69 4.90
N VAL A 213 -12.34 -22.99 3.66
CA VAL A 213 -12.69 -24.23 2.96
C VAL A 213 -11.62 -25.33 3.09
N GLY A 214 -10.68 -25.18 4.03
CA GLY A 214 -9.69 -26.21 4.37
C GLY A 214 -8.49 -26.28 3.44
N ILE A 215 -8.21 -25.23 2.67
CA ILE A 215 -7.03 -25.13 1.81
C ILE A 215 -5.84 -24.58 2.61
N THR A 216 -4.69 -25.22 2.45
CA THR A 216 -3.41 -24.68 2.92
C THR A 216 -2.93 -23.62 1.94
N VAL A 217 -2.62 -22.43 2.46
CA VAL A 217 -2.31 -21.25 1.65
C VAL A 217 -0.84 -20.85 1.89
N PRO A 218 0.08 -21.16 0.96
CA PRO A 218 1.48 -20.78 1.06
C PRO A 218 1.68 -19.30 0.70
N ASN A 219 2.71 -18.68 1.27
CA ASN A 219 3.05 -17.27 1.04
C ASN A 219 4.15 -17.10 -0.03
N LEU A 220 4.92 -18.16 -0.28
CA LEU A 220 6.08 -18.18 -1.17
C LEU A 220 5.70 -18.02 -2.65
N LEU A 221 6.26 -17.01 -3.31
CA LEU A 221 6.11 -16.74 -4.74
C LEU A 221 7.28 -17.33 -5.54
N ARG A 222 8.50 -17.21 -5.01
CA ARG A 222 9.73 -17.67 -5.64
C ARG A 222 10.77 -18.10 -4.60
N TYR A 223 11.60 -19.04 -5.01
CA TYR A 223 12.69 -19.63 -4.23
C TYR A 223 13.91 -19.91 -5.11
N VAL A 224 15.09 -19.54 -4.64
CA VAL A 224 16.38 -19.95 -5.22
C VAL A 224 17.30 -20.40 -4.08
N HIS A 225 18.01 -21.50 -4.26
CA HIS A 225 19.00 -21.99 -3.29
C HIS A 225 20.20 -22.56 -4.01
N VAL A 226 21.31 -21.83 -3.88
CA VAL A 226 22.64 -22.22 -4.33
C VAL A 226 23.46 -22.63 -3.12
N ALA A 227 23.96 -23.86 -3.10
CA ALA A 227 24.85 -24.37 -2.08
C ALA A 227 26.02 -25.13 -2.70
N GLY A 228 27.15 -25.14 -2.01
CA GLY A 228 28.32 -25.93 -2.37
C GLY A 228 28.76 -26.77 -1.17
N LEU A 229 28.91 -28.09 -1.38
CA LEU A 229 29.35 -29.05 -0.36
C LEU A 229 28.56 -28.93 0.97
N GLY A 230 27.24 -28.81 0.87
CA GLY A 230 26.32 -28.68 2.01
C GLY A 230 26.28 -27.29 2.66
N ARG A 231 26.98 -26.30 2.09
CA ARG A 231 27.05 -24.95 2.64
C ARG A 231 26.34 -23.94 1.72
N ASP A 232 25.35 -23.24 2.25
CA ASP A 232 24.62 -22.18 1.55
C ASP A 232 25.57 -21.12 0.99
N GLN A 233 25.38 -20.74 -0.27
CA GLN A 233 26.12 -19.67 -0.94
C GLN A 233 25.22 -18.50 -1.27
N HIS A 234 23.99 -18.79 -1.72
CA HIS A 234 22.97 -17.79 -2.05
C HIS A 234 21.58 -18.41 -1.91
N VAL A 235 20.71 -17.78 -1.13
CA VAL A 235 19.32 -18.20 -0.91
C VAL A 235 18.41 -16.99 -1.12
N GLU A 236 17.48 -17.09 -2.05
CA GLU A 236 16.47 -16.08 -2.36
C GLU A 236 15.10 -16.59 -1.93
N VAL A 237 14.36 -15.79 -1.17
CA VAL A 237 12.98 -16.07 -0.77
C VAL A 237 12.13 -14.85 -1.09
N VAL A 238 11.08 -15.05 -1.90
CA VAL A 238 10.15 -13.99 -2.27
C VAL A 238 8.76 -14.33 -1.75
N LYS A 239 8.20 -13.45 -0.91
CA LYS A 239 6.86 -13.61 -0.32
C LYS A 239 5.90 -12.52 -0.78
N ARG A 240 4.64 -12.90 -1.01
CA ARG A 240 3.57 -11.98 -1.41
C ARG A 240 3.18 -11.03 -0.27
N GLY A 241 2.74 -9.83 -0.62
CA GLY A 241 2.13 -8.89 0.30
C GLY A 241 1.57 -7.66 -0.40
N PHE A 242 1.26 -6.66 0.41
CA PHE A 242 0.73 -5.37 -0.02
C PHE A 242 1.42 -4.26 0.77
N VAL A 243 1.35 -3.04 0.26
CA VAL A 243 1.61 -1.84 1.08
C VAL A 243 0.30 -1.22 1.54
N ASP A 244 0.36 -0.31 2.52
CA ASP A 244 -0.81 0.30 3.15
C ASP A 244 -1.74 1.03 2.18
N THR A 245 -1.23 1.56 1.07
CA THR A 245 -2.04 2.12 -0.04
C THR A 245 -2.87 1.06 -0.78
N GLY A 246 -2.66 -0.23 -0.52
CA GLY A 246 -3.32 -1.35 -1.18
C GLY A 246 -2.62 -1.84 -2.45
N HIS A 247 -1.44 -1.32 -2.79
CA HIS A 247 -0.67 -1.80 -3.94
C HIS A 247 -0.02 -3.14 -3.61
N ARG A 248 0.04 -4.06 -4.60
CA ARG A 248 0.79 -5.32 -4.48
C ARG A 248 2.28 -5.06 -4.34
N ALA A 249 2.90 -5.81 -3.44
CA ALA A 249 4.32 -5.77 -3.18
C ALA A 249 4.83 -7.16 -2.80
N VAL A 250 6.15 -7.34 -2.79
CA VAL A 250 6.79 -8.56 -2.29
C VAL A 250 7.87 -8.23 -1.27
N LEU A 251 7.98 -9.08 -0.25
CA LEU A 251 9.15 -9.14 0.62
C LEU A 251 10.20 -10.02 -0.06
N PHE A 252 11.30 -9.40 -0.47
CA PHE A 252 12.43 -10.03 -1.11
C PHE A 252 13.55 -10.20 -0.09
N ARG A 253 13.89 -11.44 0.25
CA ARG A 253 14.98 -11.75 1.19
C ARG A 253 16.09 -12.52 0.51
N VAL A 254 17.32 -12.08 0.74
CA VAL A 254 18.52 -12.77 0.25
C VAL A 254 19.40 -13.13 1.45
N THR A 255 19.88 -14.36 1.48
CA THR A 255 20.99 -14.80 2.33
C THR A 255 22.15 -15.21 1.44
N HIS A 256 23.30 -14.56 1.55
CA HIS A 256 24.47 -14.90 0.74
C HIS A 256 25.74 -15.03 1.58
N ARG A 257 26.70 -15.80 1.07
CA ARG A 257 28.00 -15.96 1.72
C ARG A 257 28.96 -14.87 1.27
N GLU A 258 29.53 -14.16 2.24
CA GLU A 258 30.64 -13.23 2.05
C GLU A 258 31.91 -13.77 2.71
N TYR A 259 33.05 -13.48 2.10
CA TYR A 259 34.36 -13.93 2.54
C TYR A 259 35.17 -12.72 2.99
N GLU A 260 35.50 -12.68 4.28
CA GLU A 260 36.22 -11.56 4.88
C GLU A 260 37.60 -12.00 5.36
N PRO A 261 38.65 -11.20 5.12
CA PRO A 261 39.99 -11.49 5.60
C PRO A 261 40.05 -11.33 7.12
N GLU A 262 40.60 -12.32 7.81
CA GLU A 262 40.75 -12.31 9.26
C GLU A 262 42.16 -12.76 9.69
N VAL A 263 42.65 -12.18 10.78
CA VAL A 263 43.92 -12.60 11.39
C VAL A 263 43.65 -13.86 12.22
N LEU A 264 43.98 -15.03 11.66
CA LEU A 264 43.81 -16.33 12.30
C LEU A 264 44.83 -16.59 13.42
N GLY A 265 45.92 -15.83 13.43
CA GLY A 265 46.94 -15.93 14.48
C GLY A 265 48.15 -15.05 14.22
N LYS A 266 49.14 -15.13 15.12
CA LYS A 266 50.44 -14.48 14.96
C LYS A 266 51.53 -15.55 15.01
N ARG A 267 52.51 -15.48 14.12
CA ARG A 267 53.72 -16.32 14.11
C ARG A 267 54.96 -15.46 14.27
N VAL A 268 56.03 -16.02 14.82
CA VAL A 268 57.32 -15.34 14.96
C VAL A 268 58.28 -15.90 13.92
N GLY A 269 58.78 -15.03 13.04
CA GLY A 269 59.82 -15.34 12.06
C GLY A 269 61.15 -14.67 12.42
N LEU A 270 62.14 -14.85 11.55
CA LEU A 270 63.49 -14.26 11.69
C LEU A 270 63.45 -12.72 11.85
N ASP A 271 62.46 -12.06 11.24
CA ASP A 271 62.30 -10.59 11.26
C ASP A 271 61.26 -10.09 12.28
N GLY A 272 60.80 -10.96 13.20
CA GLY A 272 59.82 -10.62 14.25
C GLY A 272 58.41 -11.21 14.04
N PRO A 273 57.42 -10.77 14.84
CA PRO A 273 56.06 -11.29 14.77
C PRO A 273 55.30 -10.80 13.52
N TYR A 274 54.72 -11.73 12.75
CA TYR A 274 53.86 -11.44 11.60
C TYR A 274 52.48 -12.10 11.75
N GLY A 275 51.46 -11.47 11.16
CA GLY A 275 50.09 -11.98 11.16
C GLY A 275 49.91 -13.15 10.19
N VAL A 276 49.21 -14.20 10.63
CA VAL A 276 48.70 -15.24 9.76
C VAL A 276 47.29 -14.84 9.37
N PHE A 277 47.09 -14.51 8.10
CA PHE A 277 45.79 -14.15 7.55
C PHE A 277 45.11 -15.40 6.98
N GLY A 278 43.79 -15.45 7.15
CA GLY A 278 42.92 -16.37 6.45
C GLY A 278 41.60 -15.69 6.15
N THR A 279 40.57 -16.49 5.91
CA THR A 279 39.27 -15.98 5.46
C THR A 279 38.15 -16.69 6.21
N ILE A 280 37.23 -15.91 6.78
CA ILE A 280 35.99 -16.44 7.36
C ILE A 280 34.85 -16.18 6.40
N GLY A 281 33.99 -17.20 6.21
CA GLY A 281 32.81 -17.12 5.36
C GLY A 281 31.56 -16.87 6.20
N TYR A 282 31.09 -15.63 6.25
CA TYR A 282 29.85 -15.24 6.93
C TYR A 282 28.64 -15.44 6.03
N LEU A 283 27.50 -15.79 6.62
CA LEU A 283 26.20 -15.64 5.95
C LEU A 283 25.66 -14.26 6.33
N ARG A 284 25.47 -13.40 5.33
CA ARG A 284 24.78 -12.13 5.48
C ARG A 284 23.39 -12.24 4.91
N GLN A 285 22.45 -11.56 5.54
CA GLN A 285 21.05 -11.56 5.12
C GLN A 285 20.56 -10.12 5.06
N TYR A 286 19.86 -9.79 3.99
CA TYR A 286 19.15 -8.52 3.85
C TYR A 286 17.75 -8.75 3.28
N GLU A 287 16.88 -7.78 3.52
CA GLU A 287 15.50 -7.78 3.06
C GLU A 287 15.17 -6.46 2.38
N GLN A 288 14.33 -6.52 1.35
CA GLN A 288 13.81 -5.36 0.63
C GLN A 288 12.33 -5.57 0.33
N ILE A 289 11.61 -4.47 0.14
CA ILE A 289 10.27 -4.48 -0.46
C ILE A 289 10.37 -4.07 -1.92
N ILE A 290 9.69 -4.83 -2.78
CA ILE A 290 9.54 -4.50 -4.20
C ILE A 290 8.05 -4.31 -4.49
N ILE A 291 7.66 -3.13 -4.96
CA ILE A 291 6.31 -2.83 -5.45
C ILE A 291 6.14 -3.51 -6.82
N THR A 292 5.21 -4.45 -6.92
CA THR A 292 4.95 -5.22 -8.14
C THR A 292 3.75 -4.69 -8.92
N GLN A 293 2.91 -3.88 -8.28
CA GLN A 293 1.85 -3.10 -8.91
C GLN A 293 2.15 -1.61 -8.70
N PRO A 294 2.84 -0.94 -9.64
CA PRO A 294 3.22 0.47 -9.48
C PRO A 294 2.03 1.42 -9.39
N THR A 295 0.93 1.11 -10.08
CA THR A 295 -0.23 2.01 -10.20
C THR A 295 -1.50 1.37 -9.65
N LEU A 296 -2.24 2.16 -8.85
CA LEU A 296 -3.58 1.81 -8.38
C LEU A 296 -4.56 2.96 -8.63
N HIS A 297 -5.70 2.63 -9.23
CA HIS A 297 -6.79 3.56 -9.56
C HIS A 297 -7.93 3.42 -8.55
N TYR A 298 -8.09 4.42 -7.68
CA TYR A 298 -9.11 4.42 -6.64
C TYR A 298 -10.50 4.78 -7.17
N GLU A 299 -10.68 5.12 -8.46
CA GLU A 299 -12.01 5.32 -9.07
C GLU A 299 -12.84 4.06 -9.00
N ALA A 300 -12.19 2.94 -9.31
CA ALA A 300 -12.81 1.63 -9.28
C ALA A 300 -13.20 1.20 -7.86
N PHE A 301 -12.77 1.94 -6.83
CA PHE A 301 -12.92 1.58 -5.43
C PHE A 301 -14.16 2.22 -4.80
N ARG A 302 -14.91 3.03 -5.55
CA ARG A 302 -16.09 3.77 -5.09
C ARG A 302 -17.01 2.93 -4.20
N GLY A 303 -17.32 1.70 -4.63
CA GLY A 303 -18.22 0.80 -3.90
C GLY A 303 -17.68 0.28 -2.56
N GLY A 304 -16.36 0.27 -2.36
CA GLY A 304 -15.71 -0.18 -1.13
C GLY A 304 -15.53 0.90 -0.05
N TYR A 305 -15.90 2.15 -0.34
CA TYR A 305 -15.87 3.25 0.62
C TYR A 305 -17.24 3.44 1.29
N PRO A 306 -17.30 3.74 2.59
CA PRO A 306 -18.54 4.13 3.28
C PRO A 306 -19.32 5.23 2.55
N HIS A 307 -18.62 6.27 2.11
CA HIS A 307 -19.16 7.47 1.46
C HIS A 307 -18.90 7.51 -0.06
N ASP A 308 -18.95 6.34 -0.72
CA ASP A 308 -18.81 6.19 -2.17
C ASP A 308 -17.58 6.93 -2.75
N GLY A 309 -16.45 6.85 -2.06
CA GLY A 309 -15.15 7.36 -2.50
C GLY A 309 -14.91 8.84 -2.26
N ARG A 310 -15.87 9.57 -1.65
CA ARG A 310 -15.70 10.98 -1.29
C ARG A 310 -14.66 11.21 -0.21
N GLU A 311 -14.37 10.21 0.64
CA GLU A 311 -13.29 10.31 1.63
C GLU A 311 -11.90 10.28 1.01
N MET A 312 -11.79 9.90 -0.27
CA MET A 312 -10.52 9.68 -0.96
C MET A 312 -10.36 10.67 -2.13
N PRO A 313 -9.69 11.82 -1.91
CA PRO A 313 -9.51 12.82 -2.96
C PRO A 313 -8.47 12.41 -4.02
N LEU A 314 -7.57 11.47 -3.69
CA LEU A 314 -6.63 10.91 -4.64
C LEU A 314 -7.35 9.91 -5.54
N ARG A 315 -7.27 10.17 -6.84
CA ARG A 315 -7.83 9.40 -7.93
C ARG A 315 -6.98 8.19 -8.27
N SER A 316 -5.67 8.37 -8.36
CA SER A 316 -4.69 7.29 -8.49
C SER A 316 -3.44 7.57 -7.69
N ILE A 317 -2.67 6.53 -7.39
CA ILE A 317 -1.29 6.62 -6.93
C ILE A 317 -0.43 5.77 -7.87
N GLU A 318 0.70 6.31 -8.31
CA GLU A 318 1.72 5.66 -9.13
C GLU A 318 3.07 5.80 -8.41
N PHE A 319 3.64 4.70 -7.91
CA PHE A 319 4.94 4.71 -7.27
C PHE A 319 6.07 4.84 -8.28
N THR A 320 6.98 5.78 -8.04
CA THR A 320 8.22 5.93 -8.81
C THR A 320 9.40 5.25 -8.13
N THR A 321 9.39 5.15 -6.80
CA THR A 321 10.30 4.27 -6.06
C THR A 321 9.67 2.89 -5.99
N LEU A 322 10.26 1.90 -6.67
CA LEU A 322 9.71 0.54 -6.69
C LEU A 322 10.42 -0.43 -5.74
N VAL A 323 11.63 -0.11 -5.30
CA VAL A 323 12.47 -0.98 -4.47
C VAL A 323 12.98 -0.19 -3.27
N SER A 324 12.82 -0.74 -2.07
CA SER A 324 13.39 -0.14 -0.86
C SER A 324 14.92 -0.35 -0.78
N PRO A 325 15.64 0.47 0.01
CA PRO A 325 16.93 0.06 0.57
C PRO A 325 16.82 -1.24 1.39
N GLU A 326 17.97 -1.76 1.83
CA GLU A 326 18.03 -2.87 2.77
C GLU A 326 17.37 -2.50 4.10
N LEU A 327 16.46 -3.35 4.58
CA LEU A 327 15.69 -3.10 5.80
C LEU A 327 16.51 -3.49 7.03
N ALA A 328 16.45 -2.67 8.09
CA ALA A 328 17.12 -2.95 9.36
C ALA A 328 16.47 -4.10 10.14
N ALA A 329 15.14 -4.24 10.03
CA ALA A 329 14.39 -5.36 10.58
C ALA A 329 13.02 -5.48 9.90
N SER A 330 12.60 -6.69 9.52
CA SER A 330 11.22 -6.98 9.15
C SER A 330 10.51 -7.79 10.23
N ASN A 331 9.18 -7.63 10.29
CA ASN A 331 8.32 -8.61 10.92
C ASN A 331 7.60 -9.40 9.83
N SER A 332 8.17 -10.51 9.38
CA SER A 332 7.61 -11.26 8.25
C SER A 332 6.20 -11.83 8.48
N LYS A 333 5.65 -11.74 9.70
CA LYS A 333 4.34 -12.32 10.09
C LYS A 333 3.25 -11.30 10.36
N ASN A 334 3.60 -10.05 10.59
CA ASN A 334 2.63 -8.98 10.88
C ASN A 334 2.87 -7.79 9.95
N ALA A 335 1.94 -6.84 9.91
CA ALA A 335 2.23 -5.56 9.29
C ALA A 335 3.39 -4.87 10.01
N PHE A 336 4.23 -4.13 9.27
CA PHE A 336 5.32 -3.33 9.85
C PHE A 336 5.69 -2.15 8.96
N TRP A 337 6.11 -1.06 9.60
CA TRP A 337 6.61 0.14 8.92
C TRP A 337 8.00 -0.11 8.33
N LEU A 338 8.21 0.32 7.08
CA LEU A 338 9.48 0.13 6.38
C LEU A 338 10.56 1.04 6.93
N ARG A 339 11.67 0.42 7.35
CA ARG A 339 12.79 1.10 7.99
C ARG A 339 14.12 0.48 7.59
N ASP A 340 15.09 1.33 7.33
CA ASP A 340 16.50 0.98 7.14
C ASP A 340 17.30 1.36 8.40
N GLU A 341 18.62 1.31 8.33
CA GLU A 341 19.49 1.69 9.46
C GLU A 341 19.39 3.19 9.80
N GLN A 342 18.97 4.02 8.84
CA GLN A 342 18.91 5.48 8.95
C GLN A 342 17.57 5.96 9.49
N GLY A 343 16.47 5.22 9.29
CA GLY A 343 15.16 5.64 9.77
C GLY A 343 13.98 5.04 9.02
N ASP A 344 12.98 5.88 8.74
CA ASP A 344 11.79 5.49 7.98
C ASP A 344 12.11 5.56 6.48
N VAL A 345 11.82 4.51 5.72
CA VAL A 345 12.06 4.46 4.27
C VAL A 345 10.89 5.10 3.53
N ALA A 346 11.13 6.22 2.87
CA ALA A 346 10.13 6.90 2.06
C ALA A 346 10.08 6.35 0.62
N PHE A 347 8.87 6.31 0.06
CA PHE A 347 8.61 5.94 -1.32
C PHE A 347 8.04 7.15 -2.05
N ASP A 348 8.69 7.52 -3.15
CA ASP A 348 8.21 8.59 -4.03
C ASP A 348 7.06 8.07 -4.88
N PHE A 349 6.04 8.90 -5.04
CA PHE A 349 4.88 8.60 -5.86
C PHE A 349 4.32 9.86 -6.52
N VAL A 350 3.64 9.64 -7.64
CA VAL A 350 2.81 10.62 -8.31
C VAL A 350 1.35 10.21 -8.13
N ALA A 351 0.56 11.10 -7.54
CA ALA A 351 -0.87 10.89 -7.40
C ALA A 351 -1.66 11.77 -8.37
N THR A 352 -2.85 11.33 -8.73
CA THR A 352 -3.80 12.13 -9.51
C THR A 352 -4.92 12.62 -8.58
N ASP A 353 -5.43 13.83 -8.76
CA ASP A 353 -6.58 14.36 -8.03
C ASP A 353 -7.86 14.42 -8.88
N TRP A 354 -8.96 14.93 -8.32
CA TRP A 354 -10.26 15.06 -9.00
C TRP A 354 -10.24 15.90 -10.29
N ARG A 355 -9.22 16.73 -10.49
CA ARG A 355 -9.03 17.55 -11.69
C ARG A 355 -8.08 16.90 -12.69
N GLY A 356 -7.61 15.68 -12.43
CA GLY A 356 -6.63 15.00 -13.27
C GLY A 356 -5.21 15.56 -13.11
N ARG A 357 -4.96 16.41 -12.11
CA ARG A 357 -3.62 16.96 -11.89
C ARG A 357 -2.73 15.90 -11.28
N ARG A 358 -1.47 15.86 -11.73
CA ARG A 358 -0.42 15.01 -11.17
C ARG A 358 0.30 15.77 -10.07
N ILE A 359 0.34 15.18 -8.88
CA ILE A 359 1.01 15.73 -7.70
C ILE A 359 2.10 14.77 -7.26
N SER A 360 3.32 15.27 -7.11
CA SER A 360 4.45 14.46 -6.64
C SER A 360 4.58 14.58 -5.13
N SER A 361 4.80 13.46 -4.46
CA SER A 361 5.01 13.42 -3.02
C SER A 361 5.82 12.17 -2.64
N SER A 362 6.21 12.09 -1.37
CA SER A 362 6.98 11.00 -0.81
C SER A 362 6.53 10.73 0.61
N ARG A 363 6.39 9.45 0.99
CA ARG A 363 6.10 9.11 2.39
C ARG A 363 6.58 7.70 2.74
N PRO A 364 6.81 7.42 4.04
CA PRO A 364 6.99 6.06 4.50
C PRO A 364 5.78 5.17 4.20
N LEU A 365 6.04 3.90 3.90
CA LEU A 365 5.02 2.88 3.71
C LEU A 365 5.06 1.83 4.81
N MET A 366 3.94 1.15 4.98
CA MET A 366 3.84 -0.05 5.82
C MET A 366 3.63 -1.25 4.90
N PHE A 367 4.39 -2.33 5.11
CA PHE A 367 4.17 -3.59 4.41
C PHE A 367 3.21 -4.47 5.21
N ILE A 368 2.29 -5.13 4.50
CA ILE A 368 1.29 -6.04 5.03
C ILE A 368 1.49 -7.40 4.34
N PRO A 369 1.90 -8.44 5.09
CA PRO A 369 2.02 -9.80 4.53
C PRO A 369 0.70 -10.29 3.94
N TYR A 370 0.78 -11.09 2.88
CA TYR A 370 -0.40 -11.64 2.21
C TYR A 370 -1.37 -12.35 3.17
N GLU A 371 -0.87 -13.12 4.13
CA GLU A 371 -1.71 -13.79 5.13
C GLU A 371 -2.50 -12.85 6.06
N ALA A 372 -2.11 -11.57 6.16
CA ALA A 372 -2.72 -10.57 7.01
C ALA A 372 -3.79 -9.72 6.29
N VAL A 373 -4.03 -9.93 4.98
CA VAL A 373 -4.91 -9.07 4.16
C VAL A 373 -6.36 -8.97 4.68
N GLY A 374 -6.85 -10.03 5.32
CA GLY A 374 -8.19 -10.10 5.91
C GLY A 374 -8.29 -9.54 7.33
N ASN A 375 -7.19 -9.09 7.94
CA ASN A 375 -7.14 -8.65 9.34
C ASN A 375 -6.98 -7.12 9.46
N VAL A 376 -7.96 -6.38 8.96
CA VAL A 376 -7.93 -4.91 8.99
C VAL A 376 -7.73 -4.33 10.39
N ASP A 377 -8.27 -4.94 11.44
CA ASP A 377 -8.16 -4.38 12.80
C ASP A 377 -6.69 -4.33 13.25
N LYS A 378 -5.91 -5.39 12.98
CA LYS A 378 -4.47 -5.39 13.25
C LYS A 378 -3.69 -4.44 12.33
N VAL A 379 -4.09 -4.34 11.07
CA VAL A 379 -3.47 -3.42 10.11
C VAL A 379 -3.66 -1.97 10.56
N GLU A 380 -4.88 -1.60 10.95
CA GLU A 380 -5.23 -0.27 11.44
C GLU A 380 -4.56 0.04 12.78
N GLU A 381 -4.50 -0.92 13.69
CA GLU A 381 -3.77 -0.78 14.96
C GLU A 381 -2.29 -0.45 14.71
N GLU A 382 -1.61 -1.24 13.87
CA GLU A 382 -0.19 -1.03 13.56
C GLU A 382 0.08 0.25 12.76
N PHE A 383 -0.83 0.59 11.83
CA PHE A 383 -0.77 1.83 11.09
C PHE A 383 -0.82 3.06 12.02
N ASN A 384 -1.64 2.99 13.07
CA ASN A 384 -1.81 4.09 14.03
C ASN A 384 -0.75 4.15 15.14
N LYS A 385 0.01 3.07 15.39
CA LYS A 385 1.14 3.08 16.35
C LYS A 385 2.30 3.97 15.93
N GLY A 386 2.52 4.14 14.63
CA GLY A 386 3.60 4.96 14.09
C GLY A 386 3.40 6.46 14.34
N PRO A 387 4.47 7.27 14.34
CA PRO A 387 4.33 8.73 14.41
C PRO A 387 3.53 9.25 13.21
N ALA A 388 2.77 10.33 13.39
CA ALA A 388 1.90 10.90 12.36
C ALA A 388 2.62 11.15 11.02
N ARG A 389 3.90 11.53 11.05
CA ARG A 389 4.75 11.75 9.86
C ARG A 389 4.77 10.57 8.88
N ARG A 390 4.60 9.33 9.33
CA ARG A 390 4.57 8.15 8.44
C ARG A 390 3.30 8.07 7.59
N ARG A 391 2.25 8.75 8.05
CA ARG A 391 0.94 8.82 7.43
C ARG A 391 0.73 10.12 6.65
N THR A 392 1.68 11.06 6.73
CA THR A 392 1.58 12.39 6.12
C THR A 392 2.46 12.48 4.88
N ALA A 393 1.82 12.74 3.74
CA ALA A 393 2.43 13.04 2.45
C ALA A 393 2.58 14.57 2.30
N PRO A 394 3.80 15.14 2.25
CA PRO A 394 4.00 16.56 2.02
C PRO A 394 3.72 16.90 0.54
N LEU A 395 3.01 18.00 0.33
CA LEU A 395 2.67 18.53 -1.00
C LEU A 395 3.32 19.89 -1.27
N TYR A 396 3.87 20.56 -0.25
CA TYR A 396 4.66 21.80 -0.40
C TYR A 396 3.93 22.92 -1.17
N GLY A 397 2.65 23.13 -0.86
CA GLY A 397 1.82 24.16 -1.47
C GLY A 397 1.32 23.84 -2.88
N GLN A 398 1.56 22.62 -3.41
CA GLN A 398 1.02 22.20 -4.71
C GLN A 398 -0.50 22.36 -4.73
N THR A 399 -1.03 22.87 -5.85
CA THR A 399 -2.48 23.02 -6.00
C THR A 399 -3.14 21.65 -6.12
N PHE A 400 -4.10 21.35 -5.25
CA PHE A 400 -4.74 20.05 -5.11
C PHE A 400 -6.26 20.18 -4.90
N ALA A 401 -7.05 19.24 -5.45
CA ALA A 401 -8.51 19.22 -5.32
C ALA A 401 -8.91 18.29 -4.17
N LEU A 402 -9.38 18.88 -3.08
CA LEU A 402 -9.81 18.12 -1.89
C LEU A 402 -11.18 17.46 -2.07
N ALA A 403 -11.96 17.87 -3.06
CA ALA A 403 -13.29 17.36 -3.36
C ALA A 403 -13.56 17.32 -4.88
N ASP A 404 -14.58 16.58 -5.28
CA ASP A 404 -15.07 16.55 -6.66
C ASP A 404 -15.41 17.95 -7.19
N PRO A 405 -15.22 18.20 -8.50
CA PRO A 405 -15.43 19.54 -9.06
C PRO A 405 -16.90 19.93 -8.97
N SER A 406 -17.17 21.18 -8.59
CA SER A 406 -18.52 21.72 -8.69
C SER A 406 -18.92 21.93 -10.17
N GLN A 407 -20.22 21.86 -10.45
CA GLN A 407 -20.72 22.03 -11.83
C GLN A 407 -20.51 23.45 -12.36
N THR A 408 -20.65 24.48 -11.51
CA THR A 408 -20.58 25.89 -11.90
C THR A 408 -19.18 26.48 -11.83
N ASN A 409 -18.31 25.94 -10.97
CA ASN A 409 -16.94 26.39 -10.83
C ASN A 409 -16.02 25.19 -10.51
N PRO A 410 -15.55 24.44 -11.53
CA PRO A 410 -14.75 23.23 -11.30
C PRO A 410 -13.46 23.43 -10.51
N ASP A 411 -12.91 24.66 -10.46
CA ASP A 411 -11.69 24.97 -9.73
C ASP A 411 -11.96 25.35 -8.25
N SER A 412 -13.23 25.46 -7.82
CA SER A 412 -13.60 25.90 -6.46
C SER A 412 -13.19 24.96 -5.33
N THR A 413 -12.95 23.69 -5.64
CA THR A 413 -12.50 22.67 -4.68
C THR A 413 -10.99 22.50 -4.65
N SER A 414 -10.28 23.36 -5.40
CA SER A 414 -8.84 23.33 -5.55
C SER A 414 -8.17 24.48 -4.81
N GLY A 415 -7.02 24.22 -4.20
CA GLY A 415 -6.21 25.24 -3.56
C GLY A 415 -4.81 24.72 -3.19
N PRO A 416 -3.93 25.57 -2.66
CA PRO A 416 -2.61 25.16 -2.21
C PRO A 416 -2.71 24.27 -0.97
N VAL A 417 -2.14 23.06 -1.06
CA VAL A 417 -2.12 22.08 0.03
C VAL A 417 -0.68 21.83 0.44
N GLU A 418 -0.40 21.93 1.74
CA GLU A 418 0.92 21.71 2.33
C GLU A 418 1.19 20.23 2.59
N SER A 419 0.19 19.50 3.07
CA SER A 419 0.29 18.05 3.27
C SER A 419 -1.06 17.35 3.34
N LEU A 420 -1.07 16.06 3.05
CA LEU A 420 -2.20 15.15 3.24
C LEU A 420 -1.83 14.08 4.26
N THR A 421 -2.64 13.89 5.29
CA THR A 421 -2.52 12.77 6.22
C THR A 421 -3.56 11.71 5.89
N LEU A 422 -3.08 10.52 5.54
CA LEU A 422 -3.90 9.38 5.16
C LEU A 422 -4.24 8.52 6.38
N SER A 423 -5.39 7.86 6.32
CA SER A 423 -5.76 6.79 7.25
C SER A 423 -6.17 5.54 6.49
N VAL A 424 -6.00 4.38 7.13
CA VAL A 424 -6.59 3.13 6.70
C VAL A 424 -7.92 2.95 7.44
N SER A 425 -8.91 2.34 6.79
CA SER A 425 -10.15 1.91 7.44
C SER A 425 -10.68 0.66 6.77
N ARG A 426 -11.52 -0.09 7.49
CA ARG A 426 -12.26 -1.22 6.94
C ARG A 426 -13.08 -0.79 5.73
N ARG A 427 -12.95 -1.53 4.63
CA ARG A 427 -13.80 -1.32 3.46
C ARG A 427 -15.27 -1.59 3.79
N LYS A 428 -16.18 -0.90 3.11
CA LYS A 428 -17.64 -1.07 3.24
C LYS A 428 -18.02 -2.54 3.04
N PRO A 429 -18.66 -3.20 4.03
CA PRO A 429 -19.12 -4.58 3.87
C PRO A 429 -20.08 -4.73 2.69
N GLY A 430 -19.85 -5.73 1.84
CA GLY A 430 -20.64 -5.94 0.61
C GLY A 430 -20.38 -4.92 -0.50
N GLY A 431 -19.50 -3.95 -0.27
CA GLY A 431 -19.05 -3.00 -1.29
C GLY A 431 -18.30 -3.69 -2.42
N ARG A 432 -18.61 -3.35 -3.67
CA ARG A 432 -17.91 -3.89 -4.85
C ARG A 432 -16.58 -3.15 -5.05
N LEU A 433 -15.49 -3.91 -5.01
CA LEU A 433 -14.14 -3.50 -5.39
C LEU A 433 -13.69 -4.34 -6.59
N PRO A 434 -12.58 -3.99 -7.26
CA PRO A 434 -11.95 -4.88 -8.24
C PRO A 434 -11.73 -6.28 -7.66
N ASP A 435 -11.97 -7.31 -8.46
CA ASP A 435 -11.98 -8.70 -8.00
C ASP A 435 -10.61 -9.18 -7.50
N ASP A 436 -9.52 -8.54 -7.96
CA ASP A 436 -8.12 -8.75 -7.58
C ASP A 436 -7.66 -7.86 -6.41
N TYR A 437 -8.53 -7.00 -5.86
CA TYR A 437 -8.24 -6.24 -4.66
C TYR A 437 -8.64 -7.01 -3.39
N LEU A 438 -7.66 -7.77 -2.88
CA LEU A 438 -7.81 -8.59 -1.67
C LEU A 438 -7.84 -7.82 -0.35
N PRO A 439 -7.10 -6.70 -0.16
CA PRO A 439 -7.09 -6.02 1.13
C PRO A 439 -8.49 -5.71 1.68
N SER A 440 -8.68 -6.02 2.97
CA SER A 440 -9.93 -5.73 3.70
C SER A 440 -10.04 -4.26 4.14
N TRP A 441 -9.05 -3.43 3.78
CA TRP A 441 -9.02 -1.99 4.06
C TRP A 441 -9.02 -1.16 2.78
N VAL A 442 -9.35 0.11 2.93
CA VAL A 442 -9.13 1.19 1.97
C VAL A 442 -8.38 2.32 2.65
N ILE A 443 -7.71 3.16 1.87
CA ILE A 443 -7.09 4.39 2.38
C ILE A 443 -7.97 5.59 2.11
N HIS A 444 -7.96 6.58 3.00
CA HIS A 444 -8.74 7.81 2.83
C HIS A 444 -8.02 9.01 3.45
N LEU A 445 -8.47 10.21 3.12
CA LEU A 445 -7.97 11.44 3.75
C LEU A 445 -8.52 11.55 5.17
N ALA A 446 -7.62 11.57 6.16
CA ALA A 446 -7.99 11.88 7.53
C ALA A 446 -7.88 13.38 7.84
N LEU A 447 -6.88 14.04 7.24
CA LEU A 447 -6.60 15.46 7.47
C LEU A 447 -5.79 16.03 6.32
N ALA A 448 -6.05 17.28 5.92
CA ALA A 448 -5.14 18.05 5.09
C ALA A 448 -4.62 19.27 5.85
N GLN A 449 -3.42 19.72 5.50
CA GLN A 449 -2.90 21.03 5.87
C GLN A 449 -2.94 21.92 4.64
N ILE A 450 -3.61 23.05 4.73
CA ILE A 450 -3.81 23.96 3.59
C ILE A 450 -3.44 25.38 3.96
N THR A 451 -3.11 26.16 2.94
CA THR A 451 -3.00 27.61 3.05
C THR A 451 -4.28 28.22 2.46
N LEU A 452 -4.91 29.15 3.17
CA LEU A 452 -6.15 29.78 2.71
C LEU A 452 -5.82 30.91 1.75
N GLU A 453 -5.72 30.60 0.45
CA GLU A 453 -5.32 31.58 -0.59
C GLU A 453 -6.11 32.91 -0.54
N PRO A 454 -7.45 32.94 -0.37
CA PRO A 454 -8.17 34.20 -0.25
C PRO A 454 -7.71 35.05 0.95
N LEU A 455 -7.37 34.41 2.07
CA LEU A 455 -6.90 35.10 3.27
C LEU A 455 -5.47 35.59 3.07
N GLN A 456 -4.58 34.76 2.53
CA GLN A 456 -3.19 35.13 2.24
C GLN A 456 -3.11 36.35 1.33
N ARG A 457 -3.97 36.43 0.31
CA ARG A 457 -3.99 37.58 -0.61
C ARG A 457 -4.59 38.84 0.00
N LEU A 458 -5.54 38.71 0.93
CA LEU A 458 -6.18 39.87 1.58
C LEU A 458 -5.38 40.41 2.77
N THR A 459 -4.75 39.55 3.56
CA THR A 459 -4.09 39.92 4.82
C THR A 459 -2.58 39.72 4.81
N GLY A 460 -2.04 39.05 3.79
CA GLY A 460 -0.63 38.62 3.76
C GLY A 460 -0.32 37.41 4.65
N SER A 461 -1.32 36.87 5.37
CA SER A 461 -1.12 35.74 6.28
C SER A 461 -0.93 34.41 5.52
N GLY A 462 0.25 33.82 5.64
CA GLY A 462 0.55 32.47 5.15
C GLY A 462 0.27 31.37 6.18
N GLU A 463 -0.71 31.58 7.07
CA GLU A 463 -1.03 30.59 8.11
C GLU A 463 -1.54 29.28 7.50
N VAL A 464 -1.01 28.17 8.04
CA VAL A 464 -1.38 26.81 7.63
C VAL A 464 -2.48 26.30 8.54
N HIS A 465 -3.61 25.92 7.95
CA HIS A 465 -4.76 25.42 8.67
C HIS A 465 -4.92 23.91 8.49
N ARG A 466 -5.23 23.21 9.58
CA ARG A 466 -5.63 21.80 9.56
C ARG A 466 -7.11 21.69 9.22
N VAL A 467 -7.42 20.88 8.22
CA VAL A 467 -8.79 20.72 7.72
C VAL A 467 -9.18 19.26 7.51
N GLU A 468 -10.47 18.99 7.58
CA GLU A 468 -11.09 17.68 7.36
C GLU A 468 -12.26 17.81 6.38
N LEU A 469 -12.65 16.69 5.76
CA LEU A 469 -13.83 16.68 4.88
C LEU A 469 -15.10 16.87 5.71
N ALA A 470 -16.02 17.72 5.22
CA ALA A 470 -17.26 18.02 5.92
C ALA A 470 -18.22 16.82 5.88
N ALA A 471 -18.91 16.52 7.00
CA ALA A 471 -19.83 15.38 7.08
C ALA A 471 -20.95 15.41 6.01
N LYS A 472 -21.55 16.59 5.76
CA LYS A 472 -22.56 16.74 4.69
C LYS A 472 -22.00 16.43 3.30
N TYR A 473 -20.74 16.76 3.05
CA TYR A 473 -20.07 16.40 1.81
C TYR A 473 -19.82 14.90 1.73
N LEU A 474 -19.39 14.27 2.82
CA LEU A 474 -19.26 12.83 2.88
C LEU A 474 -20.60 12.14 2.64
N ASP A 475 -21.73 12.64 3.12
CA ASP A 475 -23.02 11.97 2.91
C ASP A 475 -23.66 12.29 1.55
N HIS A 476 -23.55 13.52 1.06
CA HIS A 476 -24.31 14.02 -0.09
C HIS A 476 -23.46 14.60 -1.22
N GLY A 477 -22.14 14.64 -1.09
CA GLY A 477 -21.26 15.34 -2.03
C GLY A 477 -21.59 16.83 -2.12
N LEU A 478 -21.50 17.37 -3.33
CA LEU A 478 -21.92 18.74 -3.65
C LEU A 478 -23.38 18.80 -4.16
N ASP A 479 -24.21 17.78 -3.92
CA ASP A 479 -25.62 17.80 -4.29
C ASP A 479 -26.35 18.89 -3.48
N PRO A 480 -26.93 19.91 -4.14
CA PRO A 480 -27.61 21.02 -3.45
C PRO A 480 -28.80 20.57 -2.59
N ALA A 481 -29.42 19.42 -2.87
CA ALA A 481 -30.54 18.92 -2.07
C ALA A 481 -30.12 18.46 -0.67
N GLY A 482 -28.98 17.79 -0.54
CA GLY A 482 -28.43 17.31 0.74
C GLY A 482 -27.36 18.21 1.36
N ASN A 483 -26.63 18.96 0.52
CA ASN A 483 -25.59 19.91 0.90
C ASN A 483 -25.87 21.30 0.27
N PRO A 484 -26.90 22.02 0.75
CA PRO A 484 -27.29 23.32 0.19
C PRO A 484 -26.20 24.39 0.29
N THR A 485 -25.26 24.24 1.23
CA THR A 485 -24.12 25.15 1.39
C THR A 485 -22.98 24.89 0.40
N GLY A 486 -22.94 23.73 -0.26
CA GLY A 486 -21.78 23.25 -1.02
C GLY A 486 -20.50 23.15 -0.19
N ALA A 487 -20.61 23.03 1.13
CA ALA A 487 -19.48 22.92 2.05
C ALA A 487 -18.82 21.55 1.88
N PHE A 488 -17.51 21.52 1.64
CA PHE A 488 -16.77 20.27 1.43
C PHE A 488 -15.64 20.06 2.43
N VAL A 489 -15.15 21.13 3.06
CA VAL A 489 -14.04 21.09 4.01
C VAL A 489 -14.36 21.95 5.23
N ARG A 490 -13.91 21.50 6.42
CA ARG A 490 -14.02 22.22 7.70
C ARG A 490 -12.65 22.37 8.35
N LEU A 491 -12.40 23.52 8.97
CA LEU A 491 -11.21 23.77 9.78
C LEU A 491 -11.33 23.05 11.13
N LYS A 492 -10.27 22.34 11.51
CA LYS A 492 -10.23 21.50 12.71
C LYS A 492 -9.86 22.27 13.97
N ASP A 493 -8.97 23.25 13.85
CA ASP A 493 -8.34 23.95 14.99
C ASP A 493 -9.00 25.28 15.35
N GLY A 494 -10.23 25.49 14.89
CA GLY A 494 -10.96 26.73 15.06
C GLY A 494 -11.05 27.53 13.76
N ALA A 495 -11.79 28.63 13.83
CA ALA A 495 -12.07 29.48 12.69
C ALA A 495 -10.85 30.34 12.32
N ALA A 496 -10.57 30.45 11.02
CA ALA A 496 -9.69 31.47 10.49
C ALA A 496 -10.32 32.85 10.73
N LYS A 497 -9.55 33.77 11.28
CA LYS A 497 -9.98 35.16 11.48
C LYS A 497 -9.58 35.99 10.28
N VAL A 498 -10.58 36.56 9.62
CA VAL A 498 -10.36 37.65 8.67
C VAL A 498 -10.33 38.91 9.51
N GLU A 499 -9.17 39.54 9.68
CA GLU A 499 -9.05 40.87 10.31
C GLU A 499 -8.47 41.83 9.26
N MET A 500 -9.26 42.78 8.79
CA MET A 500 -8.76 43.87 7.95
C MET A 500 -8.49 45.09 8.83
N GLY A 501 -7.28 45.65 8.76
CA GLY A 501 -6.91 46.84 9.53
C GLY A 501 -7.73 48.06 9.08
N ALA A 502 -7.99 49.00 10.01
CA ALA A 502 -8.71 50.23 9.68
C ALA A 502 -8.02 51.06 8.57
N ARG A 503 -6.70 50.88 8.38
CA ARG A 503 -5.93 51.49 7.28
C ARG A 503 -6.27 50.88 5.91
N ASP A 504 -6.60 49.60 5.88
CA ASP A 504 -6.93 48.85 4.65
C ASP A 504 -8.42 49.00 4.29
N GLY A 505 -9.29 49.18 5.29
CA GLY A 505 -10.71 49.50 5.13
C GLY A 505 -11.03 50.99 4.88
N GLY A 506 -10.04 51.79 4.47
CA GLY A 506 -10.20 53.22 4.16
C GLY A 506 -10.67 54.10 5.34
N GLY A 507 -10.47 53.65 6.59
CA GLY A 507 -10.93 54.34 7.80
C GLY A 507 -12.42 54.22 8.10
N LEU A 508 -13.19 53.48 7.28
CA LEU A 508 -14.66 53.40 7.35
C LEU A 508 -15.16 52.15 8.09
N SER A 509 -14.44 51.04 8.00
CA SER A 509 -14.73 49.81 8.73
C SER A 509 -13.46 48.96 8.93
N ALA A 510 -13.49 48.05 9.92
CA ALA A 510 -12.47 47.02 10.13
C ALA A 510 -13.20 45.67 10.23
N PRO A 511 -13.49 44.99 9.11
CA PRO A 511 -14.20 43.73 9.13
C PRO A 511 -13.40 42.65 9.86
N ALA A 512 -14.06 42.03 10.84
CA ALA A 512 -13.58 40.89 11.59
C ALA A 512 -14.58 39.73 11.41
N MET A 513 -14.16 38.59 10.86
CA MET A 513 -15.04 37.42 10.70
C MET A 513 -14.35 36.12 11.11
N ALA A 514 -15.08 35.25 11.80
CA ALA A 514 -14.67 33.89 12.09
C ALA A 514 -15.19 32.90 11.03
N LEU A 515 -14.31 32.37 10.18
CA LEU A 515 -14.64 31.46 9.09
C LEU A 515 -14.00 30.09 9.31
N ASP A 516 -14.80 29.02 9.32
CA ASP A 516 -14.37 27.66 9.70
C ASP A 516 -14.65 26.60 8.62
N THR A 517 -15.16 27.01 7.46
CA THR A 517 -15.68 26.09 6.44
C THR A 517 -15.31 26.59 5.05
N ILE A 518 -15.05 25.68 4.11
CA ILE A 518 -14.86 26.01 2.70
C ILE A 518 -16.03 25.43 1.90
N SER A 519 -16.70 26.32 1.16
CA SER A 519 -17.80 26.04 0.25
C SER A 519 -17.34 26.16 -1.20
N ALA A 520 -17.80 25.24 -2.05
CA ALA A 520 -17.59 25.31 -3.49
C ALA A 520 -18.27 26.54 -4.13
N HIS A 521 -19.30 27.10 -3.49
CA HIS A 521 -20.02 28.27 -4.01
C HIS A 521 -19.44 29.58 -3.46
N ALA A 522 -19.37 29.70 -2.12
CA ALA A 522 -19.02 30.95 -1.44
C ALA A 522 -17.53 31.08 -1.07
N GLY A 523 -16.74 30.01 -1.24
CA GLY A 523 -15.35 29.96 -0.76
C GLY A 523 -15.26 29.81 0.76
N LEU A 524 -14.33 30.52 1.39
CA LEU A 524 -14.14 30.50 2.84
C LEU A 524 -15.34 31.17 3.53
N THR A 525 -16.00 30.43 4.41
CA THR A 525 -17.29 30.79 4.99
C THR A 525 -17.45 30.25 6.41
N SER A 526 -18.57 30.55 7.07
CA SER A 526 -18.90 30.05 8.40
C SER A 526 -19.94 28.94 8.35
N SER A 527 -19.69 27.84 9.04
CA SER A 527 -20.62 26.71 9.22
C SER A 527 -21.95 27.14 9.82
N LYS A 528 -21.96 28.21 10.64
CA LYS A 528 -23.16 28.76 11.26
C LYS A 528 -24.19 29.28 10.25
N LEU A 529 -23.75 29.68 9.05
CA LEU A 529 -24.66 30.13 7.97
C LEU A 529 -25.60 29.02 7.50
N ALA A 530 -25.27 27.75 7.74
CA ALA A 530 -26.14 26.62 7.41
C ALA A 530 -27.51 26.71 8.10
N ALA A 531 -27.54 27.15 9.37
CA ALA A 531 -28.77 27.25 10.16
C ALA A 531 -29.50 28.59 9.96
N GLY A 532 -28.85 29.57 9.32
CA GLY A 532 -29.26 30.97 9.34
C GLY A 532 -28.79 31.67 10.60
N LEU A 533 -28.69 33.00 10.55
CA LEU A 533 -28.19 33.82 11.65
C LEU A 533 -29.24 34.82 12.08
N THR A 534 -29.60 34.77 13.36
CA THR A 534 -30.38 35.82 14.00
C THR A 534 -29.50 37.02 14.32
N SER A 535 -30.12 38.14 14.73
CA SER A 535 -29.37 39.33 15.17
C SER A 535 -28.40 39.06 16.32
N LYS A 536 -28.68 38.05 17.16
CA LYS A 536 -27.78 37.61 18.23
C LYS A 536 -26.59 36.80 17.70
N ASP A 537 -26.78 35.99 16.66
CA ASP A 537 -25.71 35.16 16.11
C ASP A 537 -24.73 35.97 15.26
N LEU A 538 -25.19 37.10 14.71
CA LEU A 538 -24.36 38.03 13.96
C LEU A 538 -23.27 38.68 14.83
N SER A 539 -23.50 38.91 16.13
CA SER A 539 -22.43 39.39 17.03
C SER A 539 -21.33 38.37 17.25
N ASP A 540 -21.66 37.08 17.23
CA ASP A 540 -20.65 36.04 17.37
C ASP A 540 -19.82 35.89 16.09
N LEU A 541 -20.42 36.14 14.92
CA LEU A 541 -19.74 36.00 13.63
C LEU A 541 -18.86 37.21 13.29
N PHE A 542 -19.37 38.42 13.52
CA PHE A 542 -18.74 39.68 13.13
C PHE A 542 -18.04 40.41 14.30
N GLY A 543 -18.14 39.89 15.53
CA GLY A 543 -17.56 40.50 16.72
C GLY A 543 -18.05 41.94 16.96
N ASP A 544 -17.15 42.78 17.48
CA ASP A 544 -17.39 44.21 17.76
C ASP A 544 -17.18 45.12 16.54
N MET A 545 -17.33 44.59 15.33
CA MET A 545 -17.13 45.33 14.09
C MET A 545 -18.02 46.59 14.06
N LYS A 546 -17.40 47.75 13.83
CA LYS A 546 -18.07 49.05 13.77
C LYS A 546 -17.90 49.70 12.41
N LEU A 547 -18.98 50.32 11.94
CA LEU A 547 -18.97 51.29 10.85
C LEU A 547 -18.70 52.69 11.42
N PHE A 548 -17.86 53.46 10.73
CA PHE A 548 -17.44 54.81 11.11
C PHE A 548 -16.90 54.88 12.57
N GLY A 549 -16.30 53.80 13.05
CA GLY A 549 -15.74 53.68 14.41
C GLY A 549 -16.76 53.68 15.56
N THR A 550 -18.05 53.87 15.30
CA THR A 550 -19.06 54.16 16.35
C THR A 550 -20.30 53.28 16.27
N VAL A 551 -20.73 52.84 15.08
CA VAL A 551 -21.97 52.08 14.90
C VAL A 551 -21.67 50.59 14.76
N PRO A 552 -22.06 49.72 15.72
CA PRO A 552 -21.88 48.27 15.56
C PRO A 552 -22.62 47.77 14.32
N LEU A 553 -21.94 47.04 13.44
CA LEU A 553 -22.52 46.54 12.20
C LEU A 553 -23.74 45.66 12.48
N THR A 554 -23.69 44.84 13.53
CA THR A 554 -24.76 43.93 13.93
C THR A 554 -26.09 44.62 14.22
N LYS A 555 -26.08 45.93 14.53
CA LYS A 555 -27.30 46.71 14.69
C LYS A 555 -27.96 47.07 13.35
N LEU A 556 -27.22 47.07 12.25
CA LEU A 556 -27.72 47.43 10.92
C LEU A 556 -28.21 46.22 10.11
N LEU A 557 -27.72 45.02 10.43
CA LEU A 557 -27.98 43.82 9.65
C LEU A 557 -29.34 43.21 9.98
N GLY A 558 -30.07 42.82 8.94
CA GLY A 558 -31.21 41.91 9.04
C GLY A 558 -30.77 40.47 9.33
N GLN A 559 -31.74 39.61 9.65
CA GLN A 559 -31.47 38.18 9.82
C GLN A 559 -30.97 37.57 8.51
N ILE A 560 -30.00 36.66 8.59
CA ILE A 560 -29.58 35.85 7.44
C ILE A 560 -30.44 34.58 7.44
N PRO A 561 -31.18 34.29 6.36
CA PRO A 561 -32.02 33.10 6.28
C PRO A 561 -31.19 31.81 6.36
N SER A 562 -31.83 30.71 6.75
CA SER A 562 -31.20 29.38 6.72
C SER A 562 -30.73 29.03 5.30
N ALA A 563 -29.65 28.26 5.20
CA ALA A 563 -29.06 27.94 3.91
C ALA A 563 -30.03 27.16 3.01
N THR A 564 -30.29 27.70 1.83
CA THR A 564 -30.96 27.02 0.72
C THR A 564 -30.01 26.90 -0.46
N ALA A 565 -30.28 25.93 -1.34
CA ALA A 565 -29.53 25.76 -2.57
C ALA A 565 -29.54 27.04 -3.42
N GLU A 566 -30.68 27.74 -3.47
CA GLU A 566 -30.84 28.99 -4.22
C GLU A 566 -29.96 30.12 -3.67
N LEU A 567 -29.90 30.28 -2.33
CA LEU A 567 -29.08 31.29 -1.68
C LEU A 567 -27.59 31.11 -1.96
N PHE A 568 -27.08 29.87 -1.85
CA PHE A 568 -25.67 29.60 -2.13
C PHE A 568 -25.38 29.54 -3.64
N ALA A 569 -26.35 29.18 -4.48
CA ALA A 569 -26.21 29.27 -5.93
C ALA A 569 -26.00 30.73 -6.38
N LYS A 570 -26.66 31.72 -5.75
CA LYS A 570 -26.37 33.14 -5.97
C LYS A 570 -24.90 33.47 -5.68
N ALA A 571 -24.37 32.96 -4.56
CA ALA A 571 -22.96 33.14 -4.22
C ALA A 571 -22.02 32.46 -5.23
N GLY A 572 -22.45 31.39 -5.90
CA GLY A 572 -21.70 30.65 -6.92
C GLY A 572 -21.64 31.27 -8.32
N ARG A 573 -22.31 32.41 -8.56
CA ARG A 573 -22.38 33.11 -9.87
C ARG A 573 -21.02 33.58 -10.39
N SER A 574 -20.92 33.89 -11.69
CA SER A 574 -19.72 34.51 -12.29
C SER A 574 -19.45 35.89 -11.69
N ASP A 575 -18.23 36.40 -11.86
CA ASP A 575 -17.90 37.71 -11.30
C ASP A 575 -18.66 38.84 -12.04
N GLU A 576 -18.95 38.67 -13.33
CA GLU A 576 -19.81 39.59 -14.11
C GLU A 576 -21.28 39.58 -13.63
N GLU A 577 -21.81 38.39 -13.34
CA GLU A 577 -23.16 38.25 -12.77
C GLU A 577 -23.25 38.85 -11.35
N LEU A 578 -22.17 38.71 -10.57
CA LEU A 578 -22.06 39.33 -9.25
C LEU A 578 -21.93 40.85 -9.33
N ASP A 579 -21.25 41.39 -10.35
CA ASP A 579 -21.20 42.83 -10.62
C ASP A 579 -22.58 43.38 -10.99
N ALA A 580 -23.33 42.66 -11.83
CA ALA A 580 -24.71 43.01 -12.14
C ALA A 580 -25.59 43.02 -10.88
N LEU A 581 -25.46 41.99 -10.03
CA LEU A 581 -26.17 41.91 -8.75
C LEU A 581 -25.78 43.04 -7.78
N ALA A 582 -24.49 43.37 -7.71
CA ALA A 582 -23.99 44.45 -6.85
C ALA A 582 -24.58 45.81 -7.26
N ASN A 583 -24.75 46.04 -8.57
CA ASN A 583 -25.32 47.27 -9.12
C ASN A 583 -26.85 47.35 -9.06
N ASP A 584 -27.56 46.23 -8.97
CA ASP A 584 -29.03 46.24 -8.89
C ASP A 584 -29.53 46.58 -7.47
N PRO A 585 -30.24 47.70 -7.25
CA PRO A 585 -30.68 48.11 -5.91
C PRO A 585 -31.74 47.19 -5.29
N SER A 586 -32.42 46.35 -6.06
CA SER A 586 -33.44 45.41 -5.61
C SER A 586 -32.88 44.07 -5.16
N GLU A 587 -31.71 43.68 -5.69
CA GLU A 587 -31.08 42.41 -5.40
C GLU A 587 -30.22 42.44 -4.13
N ARG A 588 -30.07 41.26 -3.52
CA ARG A 588 -29.28 41.06 -2.30
C ARG A 588 -28.38 39.83 -2.47
N LEU A 589 -27.29 39.87 -1.72
CA LEU A 589 -26.36 38.76 -1.54
C LEU A 589 -26.25 38.52 -0.04
N GLU A 590 -27.15 37.68 0.47
CA GLU A 590 -27.32 37.41 1.90
C GLU A 590 -26.11 36.67 2.46
N ILE A 591 -25.50 35.79 1.65
CA ILE A 591 -24.34 34.99 2.01
C ILE A 591 -23.06 35.71 1.58
N PRO A 592 -22.16 36.06 2.51
CA PRO A 592 -20.88 36.67 2.15
C PRO A 592 -20.01 35.68 1.36
N ILE A 593 -19.35 36.19 0.32
CA ILE A 593 -18.41 35.44 -0.51
C ILE A 593 -17.01 35.83 -0.10
N LEU A 594 -16.12 34.85 0.09
CA LEU A 594 -14.67 35.07 0.18
C LEU A 594 -13.95 33.97 -0.58
N ARG A 595 -13.55 34.23 -1.82
CA ARG A 595 -12.98 33.20 -2.70
C ARG A 595 -11.93 33.74 -3.66
N CYS A 596 -11.15 32.81 -4.21
CA CYS A 596 -10.29 33.04 -5.37
C CYS A 596 -10.88 32.34 -6.60
N ARG A 597 -10.76 32.96 -7.77
CA ARG A 597 -11.05 32.35 -9.08
C ARG A 597 -9.93 32.63 -10.05
N VAL A 598 -9.63 31.65 -10.89
CA VAL A 598 -8.69 31.81 -12.00
C VAL A 598 -9.43 32.44 -13.16
N LEU A 599 -9.01 33.64 -13.56
CA LEU A 599 -9.45 34.29 -14.79
C LEU A 599 -8.71 33.65 -15.97
N ARG A 600 -9.45 33.35 -17.03
CA ARG A 600 -8.92 32.68 -18.23
C ARG A 600 -9.19 33.49 -19.49
N ASP A 601 -8.30 33.39 -20.46
CA ASP A 601 -8.49 33.97 -21.79
C ASP A 601 -9.46 33.13 -22.66
N SER A 602 -9.68 33.59 -23.90
CA SER A 602 -10.53 32.89 -24.89
C SER A 602 -10.02 31.50 -25.29
N ASN A 603 -8.76 31.16 -24.98
CA ASN A 603 -8.16 29.84 -25.21
C ASN A 603 -8.12 28.99 -23.93
N HIS A 604 -8.86 29.39 -22.88
CA HIS A 604 -8.89 28.75 -21.56
C HIS A 604 -7.56 28.77 -20.80
N ARG A 605 -6.60 29.60 -21.20
CA ARG A 605 -5.32 29.77 -20.50
C ARG A 605 -5.51 30.67 -19.28
N PRO A 606 -4.96 30.32 -18.11
CA PRO A 606 -5.05 31.15 -16.93
C PRO A 606 -4.21 32.43 -17.13
N ILE A 607 -4.79 33.61 -16.86
CA ILE A 607 -4.16 34.93 -17.07
C ILE A 607 -4.08 35.78 -15.80
N ALA A 608 -4.97 35.54 -14.84
CA ALA A 608 -4.96 36.22 -13.54
C ALA A 608 -5.69 35.37 -12.50
N THR A 609 -5.45 35.67 -11.22
CA THR A 609 -6.29 35.20 -10.11
C THR A 609 -7.05 36.39 -9.55
N ILE A 610 -8.37 36.26 -9.49
CA ILE A 610 -9.28 37.20 -8.86
C ILE A 610 -9.55 36.73 -7.44
N THR A 611 -9.27 37.58 -6.46
CA THR A 611 -9.70 37.39 -5.07
C THR A 611 -10.81 38.39 -4.78
N ARG A 612 -11.97 37.89 -4.36
CA ARG A 612 -13.13 38.73 -4.07
C ARG A 612 -13.70 38.44 -2.71
N PHE A 613 -13.89 39.50 -1.93
CA PHE A 613 -14.82 39.53 -0.81
C PHE A 613 -16.04 40.35 -1.23
N LEU A 614 -17.22 39.74 -1.30
CA LEU A 614 -18.45 40.43 -1.69
C LEU A 614 -19.58 40.08 -0.73
N TRP A 615 -20.26 41.11 -0.24
CA TRP A 615 -21.45 40.94 0.60
C TRP A 615 -22.41 42.12 0.47
N LYS A 616 -23.69 41.81 0.23
CA LYS A 616 -24.77 42.79 0.08
C LYS A 616 -25.98 42.35 0.91
N PRO A 617 -25.89 42.46 2.26
CA PRO A 617 -26.89 41.91 3.15
C PRO A 617 -28.22 42.65 3.09
N VAL A 618 -29.25 41.99 3.60
CA VAL A 618 -30.50 42.64 3.98
C VAL A 618 -30.24 43.50 5.23
N LEU A 619 -30.71 44.75 5.22
CA LEU A 619 -30.64 45.64 6.39
C LEU A 619 -31.88 45.47 7.26
N ALA A 620 -31.72 45.71 8.56
CA ALA A 620 -32.82 45.64 9.51
C ALA A 620 -33.88 46.71 9.20
N THR A 621 -35.14 46.29 9.12
CA THR A 621 -36.30 47.13 8.75
C THR A 621 -37.04 47.74 9.93
N SER A 622 -36.71 47.33 11.16
CA SER A 622 -37.27 47.93 12.37
C SER A 622 -36.61 49.29 12.63
N ALA A 623 -37.38 50.24 13.17
CA ALA A 623 -36.92 51.59 13.53
C ALA A 623 -35.83 51.53 14.61
N ILE A 624 -34.60 51.22 14.20
CA ILE A 624 -33.45 51.29 15.09
C ILE A 624 -33.18 52.78 15.26
N ASN A 625 -33.46 53.30 16.45
CA ASN A 625 -33.06 54.65 16.87
C ASN A 625 -31.52 54.70 16.97
N LEU A 626 -30.81 54.63 15.84
CA LEU A 626 -29.40 54.97 15.71
C LEU A 626 -29.28 56.49 15.72
N LYS A 627 -29.73 57.13 16.80
CA LYS A 627 -29.55 58.57 16.95
C LYS A 627 -28.05 58.84 17.18
N PRO A 628 -27.43 59.75 16.40
CA PRO A 628 -28.06 60.70 15.48
C PRO A 628 -27.70 60.54 13.98
N ALA A 629 -27.52 59.33 13.41
CA ALA A 629 -26.76 59.23 12.14
C ALA A 629 -27.38 58.51 10.92
N PHE A 630 -28.35 57.59 11.03
CA PHE A 630 -28.81 56.81 9.85
C PHE A 630 -30.32 56.57 9.79
N ASP A 631 -30.94 56.96 8.66
CA ASP A 631 -32.25 56.46 8.20
C ASP A 631 -31.99 55.38 7.13
N LEU A 632 -32.41 54.15 7.40
CA LEU A 632 -32.10 52.99 6.56
C LEU A 632 -33.07 52.79 5.40
N GLY A 633 -34.19 53.53 5.34
CA GLY A 633 -35.24 53.51 4.30
C GLY A 633 -35.04 52.52 3.14
N ASN A 634 -34.61 53.02 1.99
CA ASN A 634 -34.22 52.22 0.81
C ASN A 634 -32.69 52.06 0.68
N ALA A 635 -31.95 52.23 1.79
CA ALA A 635 -30.49 52.16 1.77
C ALA A 635 -30.02 50.75 1.41
N THR A 636 -28.88 50.69 0.73
CA THR A 636 -28.17 49.44 0.45
C THR A 636 -26.80 49.50 1.10
N PHE A 637 -26.37 48.37 1.66
CA PHE A 637 -25.03 48.20 2.19
C PHE A 637 -24.30 47.19 1.30
N LEU A 638 -23.13 47.58 0.82
CA LEU A 638 -22.28 46.78 -0.05
C LEU A 638 -20.86 46.80 0.51
N LEU A 639 -20.31 45.62 0.75
CA LEU A 639 -18.89 45.42 0.93
C LEU A 639 -18.38 44.65 -0.27
N ASP A 640 -17.51 45.28 -1.06
CA ASP A 640 -16.87 44.67 -2.21
C ASP A 640 -15.38 45.00 -2.18
N VAL A 641 -14.57 43.96 -2.05
CA VAL A 641 -13.12 44.03 -2.17
C VAL A 641 -12.74 43.09 -3.29
N LEU A 642 -12.20 43.66 -4.36
CA LEU A 642 -11.76 42.95 -5.54
C LEU A 642 -10.26 43.19 -5.74
N SER A 643 -9.49 42.11 -5.81
CA SER A 643 -8.08 42.14 -6.17
C SER A 643 -7.85 41.21 -7.36
N THR A 644 -7.20 41.73 -8.40
CA THR A 644 -6.82 40.96 -9.58
C THR A 644 -5.31 40.90 -9.64
N THR A 645 -4.74 39.70 -9.51
CA THR A 645 -3.30 39.47 -9.61
C THR A 645 -3.00 38.78 -10.94
N PRO A 646 -2.26 39.41 -11.86
CA PRO A 646 -1.80 38.76 -13.09
C PRO A 646 -1.00 37.48 -12.80
N LEU A 647 -1.16 36.48 -13.67
CA LEU A 647 -0.32 35.28 -13.70
C LEU A 647 0.71 35.52 -14.81
N ASP A 648 1.79 36.24 -14.46
CA ASP A 648 2.86 36.60 -15.40
C ASP A 648 3.59 35.38 -15.99
#